data_AF-A0A3M2D1G2-F1
#
_entry.id   AF-A0A3M2D1G2-F1
#
_cell.length_a   1.000
_cell.length_b   1.000
_cell.length_c   1.000
_cell.angle_alpha   90.00
_cell.angle_beta   90.00
_cell.angle_gamma   90.00
#
_symmetry.space_group_name_H-M   'P 1'
#
loop_
_entity.id
_entity.type
_entity.pdbx_description
1 polymer ?
#
loop_
_entity_poly.entity_id
_entity_poly.type
_entity_poly.pdbx_seq_one_letter_code
_entity_poly.pdbx_strand_id
1 'polypeptide(L)'
;MSRRKQQPNPSLPIDDFRHAADKRVNNPPAGMAPTYEVQQRQASRYAYNPHLDPQLVWAGKAEHTSFEVEVVSLHIHERISTKAILEAVRRPQPLQMDLFGETPLPADQEVEFYQHEVGWANRLILGDSLLVMNSLLVKEGMAGKVQMIYIDPPYGIKYASNFQPRIDRRDVKDKDEDLTHEPEQIKAYRDTWQLGIHSYLTYLRDRLLLARELLTESGSIFVQINDENLHLVRCLLDEVFGRENFVAVITFVKTSGKGGATLDSVNDFLLWYAKDKSQVKYRQLFLEKELGEEGTKGYQHVQLPDGARRRLSGPELESPALLPEGVRVFKADNMTSQEAGATTFEFQFEGRGFHSGKNSHWKTNRDGMERLRQAERLFAVGNTLSYVRFLDEIPVRPLTNVWTDTGIAGYGDPKVYAVQTNTKVIERCMLMTTDPGDLVFDPTCGSGTTAYCAEKWGRRWITCDTSRVALAIARQRLMTAKFDYYELREPERGPAGGFVYETVPHITLESIAKNTEIDAIAATYQPQIDQALADLNQALRKQWQEWEVPREVPHPVWPKEAHEAYKKLLKMKDSGALGMAEKAAPLLETVYRLTGHRWGSLAEVPEPMPPEDWPEAAQEALRRFWALKRQKRQAIDESIQRNAPQETLYDRPKVVRGLVRVSGPFTVEAIPVPAVEDPTQAPIPPFAASEEAAPVPGQEGRISDRGGDYLTTMINLLKQQGSVLFPGGKKLELQNLRPLNLGYLHAEAEALQNGHTLRVAISFGPQHGPVIAHQVQEAIPTAKLNGYQVLLFAGFAFDPEAQAFMQKAPVGGLQVHLAHIAPDVLMGQLLKTTRASQIFTAFGQPDVRVERKTRDGRWLVQHTKEYKEALAENAFPQDGAWKVELRGVDIYDPLTGKVHSTRGQDVAAWFLDTDYDGKTFKIAQAFFPGDRNAWEKLQRALRAQIDPEAFEQMRGTVSFPFQAGKHERIAVKVIDFRGNEVVRVMNLVKEVAMYEQKI
;
A
#
# COMPACT_ATOMS: atom_id res chain seq x y z
N MET A 1 -39.19 31.57 21.85
CA MET A 1 -38.91 30.59 20.79
C MET A 1 -37.67 29.79 21.18
N SER A 2 -37.87 28.58 21.70
CA SER A 2 -36.77 27.70 22.10
C SER A 2 -36.03 27.20 20.86
N ARG A 3 -34.70 27.32 20.86
CA ARG A 3 -33.85 26.66 19.89
C ARG A 3 -34.02 25.15 20.08
N ARG A 4 -34.75 24.54 19.14
CA ARG A 4 -34.86 23.09 18.99
C ARG A 4 -33.44 22.55 18.82
N LYS A 5 -32.91 21.86 19.85
CA LYS A 5 -31.72 21.02 19.73
C LYS A 5 -32.00 20.05 18.59
N GLN A 6 -31.31 20.20 17.47
CA GLN A 6 -31.26 19.17 16.44
C GLN A 6 -30.77 17.89 17.12
N GLN A 7 -31.58 16.83 17.06
CA GLN A 7 -31.13 15.49 17.40
C GLN A 7 -29.94 15.14 16.49
N PRO A 8 -28.89 14.48 17.00
CA PRO A 8 -27.79 14.01 16.19
C PRO A 8 -28.33 13.08 15.09
N ASN A 9 -27.95 13.39 13.85
CA ASN A 9 -28.29 12.64 12.64
C ASN A 9 -27.82 11.19 12.79
N PRO A 10 -28.66 10.16 12.55
CA PRO A 10 -28.23 8.77 12.69
C PRO A 10 -27.22 8.40 11.60
N SER A 11 -26.00 8.06 12.07
CA SER A 11 -25.00 7.19 11.44
C SER A 11 -24.61 7.44 9.98
N LEU A 12 -23.43 8.03 9.77
CA LEU A 12 -22.59 7.61 8.64
C LEU A 12 -22.06 6.20 8.98
N PRO A 13 -22.29 5.14 8.17
CA PRO A 13 -21.78 3.81 8.49
C PRO A 13 -20.24 3.79 8.49
N ILE A 14 -19.64 3.02 9.40
CA ILE A 14 -18.25 2.56 9.18
C ILE A 14 -18.36 1.34 8.29
N ASP A 15 -17.56 1.29 7.24
CA ASP A 15 -17.53 0.14 6.36
C ASP A 15 -16.11 -0.28 5.96
N ASP A 16 -16.01 -1.44 5.36
CA ASP A 16 -14.79 -1.97 4.78
C ASP A 16 -15.12 -2.67 3.44
N PHE A 17 -14.10 -2.98 2.65
CA PHE A 17 -14.29 -3.77 1.45
C PHE A 17 -14.14 -5.26 1.78
N ARG A 18 -15.15 -6.04 1.41
CA ARG A 18 -15.17 -7.50 1.56
C ARG A 18 -15.06 -8.16 0.21
N HIS A 19 -14.32 -9.27 0.18
CA HIS A 19 -14.11 -10.12 -0.99
C HIS A 19 -14.87 -11.44 -0.81
N ALA A 20 -16.19 -11.35 -0.62
CA ALA A 20 -17.00 -12.49 -0.15
C ALA A 20 -17.04 -13.69 -1.13
N ALA A 21 -16.83 -13.44 -2.43
CA ALA A 21 -16.75 -14.49 -3.44
C ALA A 21 -15.37 -15.15 -3.50
N ASP A 22 -14.34 -14.52 -2.96
CA ASP A 22 -12.97 -15.01 -2.95
C ASP A 22 -12.70 -15.86 -1.72
N LYS A 23 -11.86 -16.87 -1.90
CA LYS A 23 -11.55 -17.85 -0.86
C LYS A 23 -10.04 -18.10 -0.78
N ARG A 24 -9.63 -18.63 0.37
CA ARG A 24 -8.28 -19.14 0.64
C ARG A 24 -8.39 -20.50 1.31
N VAL A 25 -7.32 -21.29 1.31
CA VAL A 25 -7.30 -22.54 2.08
C VAL A 25 -7.28 -22.27 3.59
N ASN A 26 -7.82 -23.21 4.37
CA ASN A 26 -7.85 -23.18 5.82
C ASN A 26 -6.45 -23.46 6.39
N ASN A 27 -5.75 -22.40 6.76
CA ASN A 27 -4.45 -22.50 7.43
C ASN A 27 -4.63 -22.81 8.93
N PRO A 28 -3.67 -23.54 9.52
CA PRO A 28 -3.71 -23.90 10.94
C PRO A 28 -3.63 -22.68 11.88
N PRO A 29 -4.51 -22.59 12.90
CA PRO A 29 -4.27 -21.77 14.08
C PRO A 29 -2.95 -22.14 14.76
N ALA A 30 -2.17 -21.14 15.19
CA ALA A 30 -0.90 -21.36 15.88
C ALA A 30 -1.03 -22.31 17.09
N GLY A 31 -2.09 -22.17 17.89
CA GLY A 31 -2.34 -23.03 19.05
C GLY A 31 -2.75 -24.48 18.74
N MET A 32 -3.07 -24.81 17.48
CA MET A 32 -3.44 -26.18 17.03
C MET A 32 -2.35 -26.84 16.17
N ALA A 33 -1.45 -26.06 15.59
CA ALA A 33 -0.39 -26.54 14.72
C ALA A 33 0.47 -27.71 15.26
N PRO A 34 0.90 -27.68 16.54
CA PRO A 34 1.59 -28.79 17.19
C PRO A 34 0.94 -30.18 17.10
N THR A 35 -0.38 -30.25 16.97
CA THR A 35 -1.13 -31.50 17.22
C THR A 35 -1.37 -32.36 15.98
N TYR A 36 -1.06 -31.85 14.78
CA TYR A 36 -1.27 -32.59 13.52
C TYR A 36 0.02 -32.79 12.70
N GLU A 37 1.10 -32.07 12.98
CA GLU A 37 2.31 -32.16 12.16
C GLU A 37 3.20 -33.34 12.55
N VAL A 38 3.13 -34.41 11.74
CA VAL A 38 4.27 -35.33 11.57
C VAL A 38 5.18 -34.70 10.51
N GLN A 39 6.29 -34.08 10.92
CA GLN A 39 7.25 -33.47 10.01
C GLN A 39 7.96 -34.55 9.18
N GLN A 40 7.41 -34.89 8.01
CA GLN A 40 8.23 -35.44 6.93
C GLN A 40 8.86 -34.26 6.20
N ARG A 41 10.20 -34.16 6.20
CA ARG A 41 10.92 -33.14 5.42
C ARG A 41 10.57 -33.31 3.93
N GLN A 42 9.72 -32.44 3.44
CA GLN A 42 9.39 -32.31 2.02
C GLN A 42 10.08 -31.05 1.49
N ALA A 43 10.82 -31.19 0.40
CA ALA A 43 11.47 -30.09 -0.27
C ALA A 43 11.04 -30.06 -1.75
N SER A 44 10.83 -28.87 -2.27
CA SER A 44 10.58 -28.65 -3.69
C SER A 44 11.90 -28.37 -4.37
N ARG A 45 12.23 -29.13 -5.42
CA ARG A 45 13.42 -28.90 -6.22
C ARG A 45 13.07 -28.01 -7.41
N TYR A 46 13.73 -26.86 -7.51
CA TYR A 46 13.63 -25.93 -8.63
C TYR A 46 14.89 -25.99 -9.47
N ALA A 47 14.74 -25.95 -10.79
CA ALA A 47 15.85 -26.03 -11.75
C ALA A 47 15.85 -24.81 -12.67
N TYR A 48 17.04 -24.33 -13.03
CA TYR A 48 17.21 -23.28 -14.02
C TYR A 48 17.16 -23.88 -15.42
N ASN A 49 16.72 -23.11 -16.42
CA ASN A 49 16.75 -23.54 -17.81
C ASN A 49 18.18 -23.35 -18.39
N PRO A 50 18.92 -24.43 -18.72
CA PRO A 50 20.28 -24.32 -19.23
C PRO A 50 20.36 -23.90 -20.71
N HIS A 51 19.22 -23.79 -21.41
CA HIS A 51 19.16 -23.54 -22.85
C HIS A 51 18.83 -22.08 -23.23
N LEU A 52 18.87 -21.14 -22.28
CA LEU A 52 18.60 -19.73 -22.55
C LEU A 52 19.76 -19.06 -23.30
N ASP A 53 19.42 -17.97 -24.00
CA ASP A 53 20.33 -16.98 -24.61
C ASP A 53 21.40 -16.46 -23.63
N PRO A 54 22.45 -15.70 -24.06
CA PRO A 54 23.60 -15.35 -23.21
C PRO A 54 23.24 -14.88 -21.81
N GLN A 55 23.77 -15.58 -20.81
CA GLN A 55 23.44 -15.37 -19.39
C GLN A 55 24.53 -14.59 -18.66
N LEU A 56 24.13 -13.83 -17.65
CA LEU A 56 25.05 -13.27 -16.65
C LEU A 56 25.72 -14.41 -15.87
N VAL A 57 27.05 -14.41 -15.74
CA VAL A 57 27.79 -15.41 -14.96
C VAL A 57 28.41 -14.76 -13.72
N TRP A 58 28.26 -15.41 -12.56
CA TRP A 58 28.79 -14.94 -11.28
C TRP A 58 29.25 -16.14 -10.43
N ALA A 59 30.06 -15.88 -9.39
CA ALA A 59 30.59 -16.94 -8.53
C ALA A 59 29.45 -17.80 -7.92
N GLY A 60 29.60 -19.12 -8.00
CA GLY A 60 28.59 -20.09 -7.56
C GLY A 60 27.48 -20.38 -8.58
N LYS A 61 27.27 -19.59 -9.64
CA LYS A 61 26.16 -19.85 -10.59
C LYS A 61 26.28 -21.21 -11.30
N ALA A 62 27.47 -21.55 -11.77
CA ALA A 62 27.71 -22.78 -12.56
C ALA A 62 27.49 -24.07 -11.74
N GLU A 63 27.75 -24.01 -10.43
CA GLU A 63 27.59 -25.12 -9.50
C GLU A 63 26.14 -25.25 -9.01
N HIS A 64 25.39 -24.13 -9.03
CA HIS A 64 23.99 -24.05 -8.63
C HIS A 64 23.06 -24.09 -9.85
N THR A 65 22.92 -25.27 -10.47
CA THR A 65 21.96 -25.55 -11.57
C THR A 65 20.55 -25.93 -11.09
N SER A 66 20.40 -26.20 -9.80
CA SER A 66 19.13 -26.36 -9.11
C SER A 66 19.27 -26.01 -7.64
N PHE A 67 18.16 -25.74 -6.95
CA PHE A 67 18.11 -25.51 -5.52
C PHE A 67 16.87 -26.16 -4.90
N GLU A 68 16.93 -26.41 -3.60
CA GLU A 68 15.82 -27.00 -2.84
C GLU A 68 15.27 -25.95 -1.89
N VAL A 69 13.94 -25.84 -1.84
CA VAL A 69 13.23 -24.99 -0.89
C VAL A 69 12.36 -25.86 -0.01
N GLU A 70 12.53 -25.72 1.30
CA GLU A 70 11.74 -26.44 2.29
C GLU A 70 10.26 -26.04 2.21
N VAL A 71 9.38 -27.03 2.31
CA VAL A 71 7.92 -26.81 2.31
C VAL A 71 7.46 -26.61 3.74
N VAL A 72 7.30 -25.34 4.13
CA VAL A 72 6.84 -24.95 5.47
C VAL A 72 5.33 -24.77 5.52
N SER A 73 4.74 -24.85 6.72
CA SER A 73 3.36 -24.39 6.97
C SER A 73 3.33 -22.88 7.22
N LEU A 74 2.15 -22.27 7.21
CA LEU A 74 1.94 -20.88 7.59
C LEU A 74 0.83 -20.85 8.64
N HIS A 75 1.16 -20.39 9.85
CA HIS A 75 0.29 -20.48 11.02
C HIS A 75 -0.39 -19.15 11.31
N ILE A 76 -1.69 -19.16 11.59
CA ILE A 76 -2.45 -17.96 11.93
C ILE A 76 -2.30 -17.66 13.43
N HIS A 77 -1.57 -16.59 13.75
CA HIS A 77 -1.39 -16.10 15.12
C HIS A 77 -2.43 -15.04 15.49
N GLU A 78 -2.82 -14.18 14.54
CA GLU A 78 -3.77 -13.09 14.80
C GLU A 78 -4.85 -12.97 13.73
N ARG A 79 -6.04 -12.58 14.17
CA ARG A 79 -7.12 -12.09 13.31
C ARG A 79 -7.47 -10.66 13.67
N ILE A 80 -7.51 -9.80 12.65
CA ILE A 80 -7.65 -8.36 12.81
C ILE A 80 -8.82 -7.86 11.94
N SER A 81 -9.68 -7.05 12.56
CA SER A 81 -10.75 -6.34 11.87
C SER A 81 -10.86 -4.94 12.47
N THR A 82 -10.48 -3.92 11.70
CA THR A 82 -10.57 -2.52 12.17
C THR A 82 -12.02 -2.13 12.45
N LYS A 83 -12.97 -2.65 11.66
CA LYS A 83 -14.40 -2.48 11.91
C LYS A 83 -14.81 -3.06 13.26
N ALA A 84 -14.39 -4.29 13.58
CA ALA A 84 -14.66 -4.92 14.88
C ALA A 84 -14.08 -4.12 16.05
N ILE A 85 -12.84 -3.63 15.93
CA ILE A 85 -12.20 -2.80 16.96
C ILE A 85 -13.00 -1.52 17.21
N LEU A 86 -13.43 -0.83 16.15
CA LEU A 86 -14.22 0.40 16.27
C LEU A 86 -15.65 0.13 16.78
N GLU A 87 -16.22 -1.04 16.52
CA GLU A 87 -17.50 -1.47 17.08
C GLU A 87 -17.40 -1.82 18.57
N ALA A 88 -16.31 -2.45 19.01
CA ALA A 88 -16.04 -2.75 20.42
C ALA A 88 -15.96 -1.47 21.27
N VAL A 89 -15.45 -0.38 20.70
CA VAL A 89 -15.45 0.95 21.35
C VAL A 89 -16.87 1.47 21.56
N ARG A 90 -17.80 1.14 20.67
CA ARG A 90 -19.20 1.63 20.71
C ARG A 90 -20.09 0.81 21.63
N ARG A 91 -19.83 -0.49 21.79
CA ARG A 91 -20.69 -1.40 22.56
C ARG A 91 -19.86 -2.45 23.33
N PRO A 92 -20.21 -2.74 24.60
CA PRO A 92 -19.52 -3.74 25.41
C PRO A 92 -19.93 -5.20 25.12
N GLN A 93 -20.54 -5.47 23.96
CA GLN A 93 -21.03 -6.81 23.59
C GLN A 93 -19.90 -7.68 23.00
N PRO A 94 -20.01 -9.03 23.07
CA PRO A 94 -19.07 -9.92 22.40
C PRO A 94 -19.03 -9.65 20.88
N LEU A 95 -17.84 -9.59 20.32
CA LEU A 95 -17.65 -9.35 18.89
C LEU A 95 -18.11 -10.55 18.05
N GLN A 96 -18.75 -10.25 16.93
CA GLN A 96 -19.20 -11.24 15.96
C GLN A 96 -18.01 -11.75 15.12
N MET A 97 -17.95 -13.06 14.85
CA MET A 97 -16.80 -13.69 14.17
C MET A 97 -16.74 -13.38 12.67
N ASP A 98 -17.89 -13.14 12.03
CA ASP A 98 -18.02 -12.76 10.62
C ASP A 98 -17.29 -11.46 10.29
N LEU A 99 -17.13 -10.55 11.26
CA LEU A 99 -16.35 -9.31 11.11
C LEU A 99 -14.88 -9.57 10.78
N PHE A 100 -14.34 -10.76 11.06
CA PHE A 100 -12.96 -11.15 10.76
C PHE A 100 -12.77 -11.78 9.37
N GLY A 101 -13.81 -11.84 8.54
CA GLY A 101 -13.73 -12.17 7.10
C GLY A 101 -13.74 -13.66 6.75
N GLU A 102 -13.17 -14.52 7.60
CA GLU A 102 -13.17 -15.96 7.38
C GLU A 102 -14.52 -16.59 7.78
N THR A 103 -15.05 -17.45 6.91
CA THR A 103 -16.25 -18.24 7.22
C THR A 103 -15.85 -19.45 8.08
N PRO A 104 -16.48 -19.67 9.26
CA PRO A 104 -16.19 -20.83 10.08
C PRO A 104 -16.53 -22.12 9.34
N LEU A 105 -15.63 -23.10 9.39
CA LEU A 105 -15.89 -24.45 8.91
C LEU A 105 -16.69 -25.26 9.95
N PRO A 106 -17.39 -26.32 9.52
CA PRO A 106 -17.88 -27.36 10.43
C PRO A 106 -16.76 -27.89 11.34
N ALA A 107 -17.09 -28.23 12.59
CA ALA A 107 -16.09 -28.59 13.61
C ALA A 107 -15.22 -29.80 13.26
N ASP A 108 -15.73 -30.72 12.44
CA ASP A 108 -15.01 -31.87 11.87
C ASP A 108 -13.99 -31.48 10.80
N GLN A 109 -14.23 -30.37 10.08
CA GLN A 109 -13.36 -29.87 9.00
C GLN A 109 -12.36 -28.81 9.49
N GLU A 110 -12.59 -28.19 10.66
CA GLU A 110 -11.72 -27.14 11.22
C GLU A 110 -10.26 -27.59 11.37
N VAL A 111 -10.00 -28.89 11.56
CA VAL A 111 -8.67 -29.47 11.78
C VAL A 111 -8.05 -30.08 10.51
N GLU A 112 -8.79 -30.10 9.40
CA GLU A 112 -8.32 -30.59 8.10
C GLU A 112 -7.66 -29.44 7.32
N PHE A 113 -6.49 -29.01 7.80
CA PHE A 113 -5.77 -27.87 7.24
C PHE A 113 -5.31 -28.11 5.80
N TYR A 114 -5.31 -27.05 4.99
CA TYR A 114 -4.97 -27.06 3.56
C TYR A 114 -5.90 -27.90 2.66
N GLN A 115 -7.01 -28.44 3.18
CA GLN A 115 -7.95 -29.26 2.41
C GLN A 115 -9.24 -28.51 2.06
N HIS A 116 -9.66 -27.58 2.91
CA HIS A 116 -10.91 -26.83 2.76
C HIS A 116 -10.68 -25.35 2.53
N GLU A 117 -11.63 -24.72 1.84
CA GLU A 117 -11.61 -23.29 1.59
C GLU A 117 -12.42 -22.51 2.63
N VAL A 118 -11.89 -21.36 3.06
CA VAL A 118 -12.56 -20.37 3.91
C VAL A 118 -12.63 -19.02 3.19
N GLY A 119 -13.51 -18.14 3.67
CA GLY A 119 -13.61 -16.76 3.16
C GLY A 119 -12.28 -16.01 3.18
N TRP A 120 -12.06 -15.14 2.19
CA TRP A 120 -10.81 -14.40 2.06
C TRP A 120 -10.58 -13.38 3.19
N ALA A 121 -9.39 -13.42 3.77
CA ALA A 121 -8.81 -12.35 4.58
C ALA A 121 -7.42 -12.01 4.03
N ASN A 122 -7.07 -10.72 4.01
CA ASN A 122 -5.74 -10.29 3.56
C ASN A 122 -4.65 -10.75 4.54
N ARG A 123 -3.39 -10.82 4.13
CA ARG A 123 -2.36 -11.59 4.88
C ARG A 123 -1.07 -10.83 5.08
N LEU A 124 -0.68 -10.66 6.33
CA LEU A 124 0.61 -10.12 6.76
C LEU A 124 1.44 -11.26 7.37
N ILE A 125 2.54 -11.66 6.73
CA ILE A 125 3.26 -12.90 7.06
C ILE A 125 4.69 -12.59 7.55
N LEU A 126 5.04 -13.10 8.73
CA LEU A 126 6.41 -13.07 9.27
C LEU A 126 7.18 -14.29 8.78
N GLY A 127 8.21 -14.07 7.97
CA GLY A 127 9.05 -15.16 7.48
C GLY A 127 9.88 -14.79 6.26
N ASP A 128 10.83 -15.66 5.91
CA ASP A 128 11.61 -15.51 4.69
C ASP A 128 10.71 -15.68 3.45
N SER A 129 10.76 -14.71 2.54
CA SER A 129 9.86 -14.67 1.40
C SER A 129 10.02 -15.85 0.44
N LEU A 130 11.20 -16.48 0.35
CA LEU A 130 11.39 -17.68 -0.46
C LEU A 130 10.58 -18.86 0.09
N LEU A 131 10.62 -19.06 1.41
CA LEU A 131 9.85 -20.10 2.09
C LEU A 131 8.34 -19.80 2.06
N VAL A 132 7.94 -18.53 2.27
CA VAL A 132 6.54 -18.11 2.14
C VAL A 132 6.01 -18.41 0.75
N MET A 133 6.71 -17.97 -0.31
CA MET A 133 6.28 -18.25 -1.69
C MET A 133 6.19 -19.74 -1.99
N ASN A 134 7.13 -20.55 -1.48
CA ASN A 134 7.10 -22.00 -1.68
C ASN A 134 5.88 -22.63 -0.98
N SER A 135 5.54 -22.20 0.24
CA SER A 135 4.32 -22.63 0.93
C SER A 135 3.06 -22.23 0.15
N LEU A 136 2.99 -21.00 -0.36
CA LEU A 136 1.87 -20.54 -1.19
C LEU A 136 1.69 -21.41 -2.44
N LEU A 137 2.79 -21.77 -3.11
CA LEU A 137 2.75 -22.63 -4.30
C LEU A 137 2.32 -24.06 -3.96
N VAL A 138 2.98 -24.68 -2.98
CA VAL A 138 2.88 -26.13 -2.74
C VAL A 138 1.70 -26.49 -1.83
N LYS A 139 1.50 -25.78 -0.72
CA LYS A 139 0.44 -26.10 0.25
C LYS A 139 -0.88 -25.43 -0.09
N GLU A 140 -0.84 -24.23 -0.66
CA GLU A 140 -2.05 -23.43 -0.90
C GLU A 140 -2.48 -23.41 -2.38
N GLY A 141 -1.68 -24.00 -3.28
CA GLY A 141 -2.00 -24.08 -4.70
C GLY A 141 -2.15 -22.69 -5.35
N MET A 142 -1.29 -21.74 -4.98
CA MET A 142 -1.37 -20.34 -5.45
C MET A 142 -0.66 -20.08 -6.78
N ALA A 143 -0.17 -21.12 -7.45
CA ALA A 143 0.38 -21.00 -8.79
C ALA A 143 -0.65 -20.37 -9.74
N GLY A 144 -0.23 -19.36 -10.51
CA GLY A 144 -1.10 -18.70 -11.48
C GLY A 144 -2.18 -17.78 -10.90
N LYS A 145 -2.16 -17.43 -9.60
CA LYS A 145 -3.26 -16.69 -8.94
C LYS A 145 -2.97 -15.22 -8.62
N VAL A 146 -1.71 -14.78 -8.64
CA VAL A 146 -1.32 -13.40 -8.32
C VAL A 146 -1.35 -12.53 -9.58
N GLN A 147 -2.04 -11.39 -9.54
CA GLN A 147 -2.08 -10.48 -10.69
C GLN A 147 -0.86 -9.56 -10.75
N MET A 148 -0.41 -9.06 -9.61
CA MET A 148 0.72 -8.14 -9.53
C MET A 148 1.65 -8.52 -8.39
N ILE A 149 2.95 -8.52 -8.68
CA ILE A 149 4.01 -8.61 -7.68
C ILE A 149 4.79 -7.29 -7.67
N TYR A 150 5.00 -6.71 -6.48
CA TYR A 150 5.87 -5.56 -6.30
C TYR A 150 7.01 -5.93 -5.36
N ILE A 151 8.26 -5.76 -5.81
CA ILE A 151 9.45 -6.08 -5.03
C ILE A 151 10.29 -4.81 -4.87
N ASP A 152 10.57 -4.43 -3.64
CA ASP A 152 11.53 -3.36 -3.28
C ASP A 152 12.68 -3.99 -2.48
N PRO A 153 13.60 -4.72 -3.15
CA PRO A 153 14.66 -5.44 -2.47
C PRO A 153 15.69 -4.46 -1.90
N PRO A 154 16.50 -4.87 -0.92
CA PRO A 154 17.63 -4.05 -0.47
C PRO A 154 18.57 -3.72 -1.65
N TYR A 155 18.93 -2.44 -1.82
CA TYR A 155 19.68 -1.96 -3.00
C TYR A 155 21.19 -2.22 -2.97
N GLY A 156 21.74 -2.77 -1.88
CA GLY A 156 23.17 -3.03 -1.77
C GLY A 156 23.60 -3.84 -0.55
N ILE A 157 24.87 -4.23 -0.56
CA ILE A 157 25.55 -5.18 0.35
C ILE A 157 25.89 -4.56 1.72
N LYS A 158 25.64 -3.26 1.94
CA LYS A 158 26.05 -2.55 3.15
C LYS A 158 24.98 -2.62 4.23
N TYR A 159 25.32 -3.33 5.31
CA TYR A 159 24.54 -3.67 6.51
C TYR A 159 23.72 -2.53 7.16
N ALA A 160 24.18 -1.28 7.09
CA ALA A 160 23.93 -0.31 8.16
C ALA A 160 22.87 0.79 7.90
N SER A 161 22.12 0.77 6.78
CA SER A 161 21.19 1.88 6.45
C SER A 161 19.77 1.53 6.02
N ASN A 162 19.42 0.24 5.88
CA ASN A 162 18.13 -0.16 5.29
C ASN A 162 17.09 -0.69 6.28
N PHE A 163 17.49 -1.10 7.48
CA PHE A 163 16.60 -1.75 8.45
C PHE A 163 16.38 -0.85 9.66
N GLN A 164 15.10 -0.64 10.00
CA GLN A 164 14.74 0.16 11.15
C GLN A 164 14.82 -0.71 12.42
N PRO A 165 15.69 -0.38 13.39
CA PRO A 165 15.90 -1.24 14.56
C PRO A 165 14.78 -1.10 15.60
N ARG A 166 13.99 -0.02 15.54
CA ARG A 166 12.91 0.27 16.51
C ARG A 166 11.71 0.97 15.88
N ILE A 167 10.51 0.69 16.36
CA ILE A 167 9.24 1.28 15.91
C ILE A 167 9.24 2.82 16.05
N ASP A 168 9.77 3.35 17.16
CA ASP A 168 9.77 4.79 17.49
C ASP A 168 10.90 5.60 16.85
N ARG A 169 11.93 4.94 16.29
CA ARG A 169 13.13 5.60 15.79
C ARG A 169 13.41 5.25 14.34
N ARG A 170 13.22 6.24 13.48
CA ARG A 170 13.38 6.14 12.03
C ARG A 170 14.81 6.40 11.54
N ASP A 171 15.61 7.15 12.30
CA ASP A 171 16.97 7.53 11.91
C ASP A 171 17.95 6.37 12.15
N VAL A 172 18.30 5.69 11.06
CA VAL A 172 19.32 4.64 11.02
C VAL A 172 20.68 5.28 10.71
N LYS A 173 21.68 5.05 11.57
CA LYS A 173 23.08 5.45 11.36
C LYS A 173 23.99 4.23 11.50
N ASP A 174 25.23 4.34 11.02
CA ASP A 174 26.25 3.29 11.13
C ASP A 174 26.82 3.17 12.57
N LYS A 175 25.96 2.94 13.58
CA LYS A 175 26.37 2.73 14.98
C LYS A 175 25.92 1.34 15.44
N ASP A 176 26.70 0.72 16.31
CA ASP A 176 26.41 -0.61 16.86
C ASP A 176 25.02 -0.70 17.54
N GLU A 177 24.53 0.40 18.12
CA GLU A 177 23.20 0.50 18.74
C GLU A 177 22.03 0.48 17.75
N ASP A 178 22.29 0.75 16.47
CA ASP A 178 21.31 0.85 15.40
C ASP A 178 21.22 -0.45 14.56
N LEU A 179 21.95 -1.50 14.96
CA LEU A 179 21.95 -2.82 14.32
C LEU A 179 20.76 -3.68 14.75
N THR A 180 20.23 -4.48 13.83
CA THR A 180 19.16 -5.43 14.12
C THR A 180 19.70 -6.67 14.82
N HIS A 181 19.13 -7.04 15.96
CA HIS A 181 19.53 -8.24 16.71
C HIS A 181 18.51 -9.40 16.59
N GLU A 182 17.59 -9.34 15.61
CA GLU A 182 16.63 -10.40 15.32
C GLU A 182 17.34 -11.60 14.66
N PRO A 183 17.33 -12.81 15.27
CA PRO A 183 18.03 -13.98 14.73
C PRO A 183 17.65 -14.31 13.28
N GLU A 184 16.38 -14.13 12.92
CA GLU A 184 15.83 -14.37 11.59
C GLU A 184 16.42 -13.40 10.55
N GLN A 185 16.51 -12.11 10.89
CA GLN A 185 17.14 -11.10 10.04
C GLN A 185 18.65 -11.31 9.92
N ILE A 186 19.31 -11.65 11.02
CA ILE A 186 20.76 -11.92 11.03
C ILE A 186 21.09 -13.11 10.15
N LYS A 187 20.33 -14.22 10.24
CA LYS A 187 20.55 -15.41 9.41
C LYS A 187 20.29 -15.11 7.94
N ALA A 188 19.12 -14.54 7.62
CA ALA A 188 18.79 -14.12 6.27
C ALA A 188 19.91 -13.22 5.71
N TYR A 189 20.45 -12.29 6.50
CA TYR A 189 21.54 -11.41 6.08
C TYR A 189 22.88 -12.14 5.91
N ARG A 190 23.29 -12.98 6.88
CA ARG A 190 24.55 -13.74 6.85
C ARG A 190 24.63 -14.61 5.60
N ASP A 191 23.54 -15.31 5.30
CA ASP A 191 23.46 -16.21 4.15
C ASP A 191 23.36 -15.42 2.83
N THR A 192 22.77 -14.22 2.85
CA THR A 192 22.52 -13.39 1.65
C THR A 192 23.69 -12.50 1.23
N TRP A 193 24.66 -12.18 2.09
CA TRP A 193 25.66 -11.14 1.77
C TRP A 193 27.14 -11.55 1.93
N GLN A 194 27.43 -12.81 2.23
CA GLN A 194 28.80 -13.30 2.44
C GLN A 194 29.74 -13.04 1.25
N LEU A 195 29.25 -13.15 0.01
CA LEU A 195 30.03 -12.91 -1.23
C LEU A 195 29.63 -11.61 -1.95
N GLY A 196 28.95 -10.70 -1.23
CA GLY A 196 28.47 -9.45 -1.81
C GLY A 196 27.50 -9.63 -2.96
N ILE A 197 27.80 -9.02 -4.13
CA ILE A 197 26.88 -8.99 -5.28
C ILE A 197 26.55 -10.40 -5.79
N HIS A 198 27.48 -11.36 -5.65
CA HIS A 198 27.25 -12.75 -6.03
C HIS A 198 26.09 -13.38 -5.25
N SER A 199 26.07 -13.19 -3.93
CA SER A 199 25.01 -13.71 -3.07
C SER A 199 23.69 -12.97 -3.31
N TYR A 200 23.73 -11.66 -3.57
CA TYR A 200 22.54 -10.86 -3.91
C TYR A 200 21.85 -11.34 -5.19
N LEU A 201 22.61 -11.63 -6.24
CA LEU A 201 22.05 -12.14 -7.50
C LEU A 201 21.41 -13.52 -7.32
N THR A 202 22.04 -14.41 -6.56
CA THR A 202 21.43 -15.71 -6.20
C THR A 202 20.14 -15.51 -5.38
N TYR A 203 20.18 -14.67 -4.35
CA TYR A 203 19.03 -14.35 -3.50
C TYR A 203 17.81 -13.87 -4.30
N LEU A 204 18.03 -12.96 -5.25
CA LEU A 204 16.96 -12.45 -6.11
C LEU A 204 16.51 -13.50 -7.12
N ARG A 205 17.43 -14.25 -7.73
CA ARG A 205 17.09 -15.23 -8.78
C ARG A 205 16.12 -16.27 -8.26
N ASP A 206 16.42 -16.83 -7.09
CA ASP A 206 15.63 -17.90 -6.48
C ASP A 206 14.21 -17.41 -6.19
N ARG A 207 14.08 -16.17 -5.70
CA ARG A 207 12.78 -15.53 -5.42
C ARG A 207 12.01 -15.20 -6.70
N LEU A 208 12.69 -14.70 -7.72
CA LEU A 208 12.08 -14.35 -9.00
C LEU A 208 11.50 -15.58 -9.70
N LEU A 209 12.14 -16.76 -9.57
CA LEU A 209 11.60 -18.01 -10.10
C LEU A 209 10.25 -18.36 -9.48
N LEU A 210 10.15 -18.34 -8.15
CA LEU A 210 8.88 -18.63 -7.47
C LEU A 210 7.84 -17.52 -7.73
N ALA A 211 8.26 -16.26 -7.80
CA ALA A 211 7.39 -15.14 -8.14
C ALA A 211 6.75 -15.31 -9.53
N ARG A 212 7.50 -15.80 -10.52
CA ARG A 212 6.98 -16.10 -11.86
C ARG A 212 5.89 -17.17 -11.83
N GLU A 213 6.04 -18.21 -11.01
CA GLU A 213 5.03 -19.28 -10.89
C GLU A 213 3.75 -18.81 -10.19
N LEU A 214 3.85 -17.87 -9.25
CA LEU A 214 2.69 -17.28 -8.57
C LEU A 214 1.84 -16.40 -9.50
N LEU A 215 2.44 -15.77 -10.51
CA LEU A 215 1.75 -14.84 -11.40
C LEU A 215 0.73 -15.55 -12.31
N THR A 216 -0.42 -14.91 -12.52
CA THR A 216 -1.34 -15.21 -13.63
C THR A 216 -0.63 -14.97 -14.98
N GLU A 217 -1.12 -15.55 -16.08
CA GLU A 217 -0.56 -15.32 -17.42
C GLU A 217 -0.57 -13.83 -17.81
N SER A 218 -1.63 -13.10 -17.45
CA SER A 218 -1.74 -11.65 -17.64
C SER A 218 -0.95 -10.81 -16.62
N GLY A 219 -0.30 -11.47 -15.66
CA GLY A 219 0.28 -10.87 -14.46
C GLY A 219 1.53 -10.07 -14.73
N SER A 220 1.81 -9.11 -13.86
CA SER A 220 2.97 -8.22 -13.95
C SER A 220 3.81 -8.23 -12.68
N ILE A 221 5.12 -8.15 -12.83
CA ILE A 221 6.08 -7.91 -11.75
C ILE A 221 6.76 -6.56 -11.94
N PHE A 222 6.90 -5.83 -10.84
CA PHE A 222 7.68 -4.60 -10.76
C PHE A 222 8.79 -4.79 -9.73
N VAL A 223 10.04 -4.60 -10.17
CA VAL A 223 11.21 -4.62 -9.27
C VAL A 223 11.79 -3.22 -9.20
N GLN A 224 11.75 -2.61 -8.01
CA GLN A 224 12.35 -1.32 -7.73
C GLN A 224 13.86 -1.46 -7.51
N ILE A 225 14.67 -0.59 -8.11
CA ILE A 225 16.12 -0.63 -7.97
C ILE A 225 16.75 0.74 -8.25
N ASN A 226 17.92 0.99 -7.67
CA ASN A 226 18.77 2.13 -8.02
C ASN A 226 19.61 1.85 -9.29
N ASP A 227 20.38 2.83 -9.73
CA ASP A 227 21.32 2.75 -10.85
C ASP A 227 22.45 1.73 -10.65
N GLU A 228 22.85 1.45 -9.41
CA GLU A 228 23.98 0.56 -9.07
C GLU A 228 23.78 -0.86 -9.60
N ASN A 229 22.59 -1.44 -9.40
CA ASN A 229 22.30 -2.84 -9.74
C ASN A 229 21.26 -3.00 -10.86
N LEU A 230 20.80 -1.88 -11.45
CA LEU A 230 19.74 -1.87 -12.49
C LEU A 230 19.98 -2.88 -13.60
N HIS A 231 21.17 -2.86 -14.20
CA HIS A 231 21.49 -3.71 -15.36
C HIS A 231 21.70 -5.18 -14.98
N LEU A 232 22.19 -5.46 -13.78
CA LEU A 232 22.39 -6.83 -13.30
C LEU A 232 21.04 -7.49 -13.00
N VAL A 233 20.16 -6.80 -12.29
CA VAL A 233 18.79 -7.28 -11.98
C VAL A 233 17.97 -7.39 -13.26
N ARG A 234 18.17 -6.49 -14.23
CA ARG A 234 17.58 -6.59 -15.56
C ARG A 234 17.95 -7.89 -16.27
N CYS A 235 19.24 -8.23 -16.34
CA CYS A 235 19.68 -9.47 -16.97
C CYS A 235 19.11 -10.70 -16.25
N LEU A 236 18.96 -10.63 -14.92
CA LEU A 236 18.36 -11.69 -14.12
C LEU A 236 16.87 -11.90 -14.44
N LEU A 237 16.11 -10.81 -14.61
CA LEU A 237 14.72 -10.88 -15.04
C LEU A 237 14.58 -11.40 -16.48
N ASP A 238 15.50 -11.03 -17.39
CA ASP A 238 15.53 -11.58 -18.75
C ASP A 238 15.70 -13.12 -18.73
N GLU A 239 16.53 -13.64 -17.82
CA GLU A 239 16.74 -15.08 -17.64
C GLU A 239 15.50 -15.79 -17.07
N VAL A 240 14.83 -15.19 -16.08
CA VAL A 240 13.69 -15.81 -15.38
C VAL A 240 12.39 -15.68 -16.18
N PHE A 241 12.09 -14.48 -16.70
CA PHE A 241 10.82 -14.17 -17.35
C PHE A 241 10.88 -14.29 -18.87
N GLY A 242 12.07 -14.34 -19.47
CA GLY A 242 12.24 -14.23 -20.92
C GLY A 242 12.33 -12.76 -21.34
N ARG A 243 13.28 -12.46 -22.24
CA ARG A 243 13.57 -11.10 -22.70
C ARG A 243 12.40 -10.48 -23.44
N GLU A 244 11.65 -11.29 -24.17
CA GLU A 244 10.43 -10.94 -24.89
C GLU A 244 9.32 -10.41 -23.95
N ASN A 245 9.32 -10.85 -22.69
CA ASN A 245 8.31 -10.48 -21.71
C ASN A 245 8.63 -9.17 -20.96
N PHE A 246 9.72 -8.52 -21.31
CA PHE A 246 10.01 -7.17 -20.85
C PHE A 246 9.00 -6.15 -21.38
N VAL A 247 8.47 -5.32 -20.49
CA VAL A 247 7.57 -4.23 -20.84
C VAL A 247 8.29 -2.88 -20.89
N ALA A 248 8.82 -2.39 -19.77
CA ALA A 248 9.49 -1.09 -19.72
C ALA A 248 10.44 -0.93 -18.51
N VAL A 249 11.46 -0.08 -18.69
CA VAL A 249 12.18 0.54 -17.56
C VAL A 249 11.48 1.86 -17.28
N ILE A 250 10.99 2.03 -16.06
CA ILE A 250 10.30 3.24 -15.63
C ILE A 250 11.24 4.02 -14.72
N THR A 251 11.55 5.26 -15.09
CA THR A 251 12.37 6.16 -14.28
C THR A 251 11.47 7.04 -13.44
N PHE A 252 11.71 7.13 -12.14
CA PHE A 252 10.93 8.00 -11.27
C PHE A 252 11.82 8.83 -10.34
N VAL A 253 11.44 10.09 -10.12
CA VAL A 253 12.18 11.03 -9.28
C VAL A 253 11.96 10.68 -7.81
N LYS A 254 13.04 10.55 -7.04
CA LYS A 254 13.00 10.23 -5.58
C LYS A 254 13.35 11.40 -4.68
N THR A 255 14.20 12.32 -5.15
CA THR A 255 14.70 13.47 -4.38
C THR A 255 15.07 14.61 -5.32
N SER A 256 15.25 15.82 -4.79
CA SER A 256 15.96 16.90 -5.49
C SER A 256 17.48 16.72 -5.37
N GLY A 257 18.23 17.36 -6.27
CA GLY A 257 19.68 17.45 -6.18
C GLY A 257 20.13 18.13 -4.87
N LYS A 258 21.26 17.69 -4.34
CA LYS A 258 21.84 18.20 -3.08
C LYS A 258 23.18 18.90 -3.29
N GLY A 259 23.66 19.00 -4.52
CA GLY A 259 24.93 19.63 -4.86
C GLY A 259 26.12 18.75 -4.50
N GLY A 260 26.35 17.71 -5.31
CA GLY A 260 27.58 16.90 -5.26
C GLY A 260 28.76 17.51 -6.03
N ALA A 261 29.92 16.86 -5.94
CA ALA A 261 31.09 17.18 -6.77
C ALA A 261 30.87 16.81 -8.26
N THR A 262 29.91 15.94 -8.53
CA THR A 262 29.51 15.45 -9.86
C THR A 262 27.99 15.54 -10.02
N LEU A 263 27.43 15.02 -11.12
CA LEU A 263 25.99 15.01 -11.36
C LEU A 263 25.23 14.23 -10.27
N ASP A 264 24.20 14.85 -9.71
CA ASP A 264 23.38 14.24 -8.66
C ASP A 264 22.44 13.16 -9.22
N SER A 265 22.52 11.94 -8.66
CA SER A 265 21.55 10.87 -8.93
C SER A 265 20.25 11.12 -8.14
N VAL A 266 19.22 11.60 -8.85
CA VAL A 266 17.92 12.00 -8.27
C VAL A 266 16.76 11.03 -8.53
N ASN A 267 17.04 9.94 -9.25
CA ASN A 267 16.04 8.97 -9.70
C ASN A 267 16.32 7.57 -9.13
N ASP A 268 15.26 6.78 -9.02
CA ASP A 268 15.30 5.32 -8.97
C ASP A 268 14.50 4.76 -10.16
N PHE A 269 14.53 3.44 -10.33
CA PHE A 269 13.96 2.76 -11.48
C PHE A 269 13.00 1.64 -11.07
N LEU A 270 12.03 1.34 -11.91
CA LEU A 270 11.24 0.11 -11.87
C LEU A 270 11.50 -0.70 -13.14
N LEU A 271 11.84 -1.96 -12.96
CA LEU A 271 11.86 -2.96 -14.03
C LEU A 271 10.49 -3.62 -14.10
N TRP A 272 9.75 -3.38 -15.19
CA TRP A 272 8.44 -3.99 -15.42
C TRP A 272 8.53 -5.14 -16.42
N TYR A 273 8.15 -6.33 -15.95
CA TYR A 273 7.97 -7.53 -16.77
C TYR A 273 6.54 -8.07 -16.64
N ALA A 274 6.06 -8.66 -17.72
CA ALA A 274 4.87 -9.50 -17.71
C ALA A 274 5.28 -10.97 -17.51
N LYS A 275 4.34 -11.84 -17.08
CA LYS A 275 4.53 -13.28 -17.21
C LYS A 275 4.47 -13.71 -18.68
N ASP A 276 3.43 -13.28 -19.37
CA ASP A 276 3.28 -13.35 -20.83
C ASP A 276 2.87 -11.96 -21.36
N LYS A 277 3.78 -11.31 -22.10
CA LYS A 277 3.54 -9.97 -22.63
C LYS A 277 2.41 -9.92 -23.65
N SER A 278 2.10 -11.02 -24.33
CA SER A 278 0.98 -11.06 -25.28
C SER A 278 -0.39 -11.02 -24.59
N GLN A 279 -0.44 -11.38 -23.30
CA GLN A 279 -1.66 -11.41 -22.48
C GLN A 279 -1.66 -10.36 -21.36
N VAL A 280 -0.65 -9.47 -21.32
CA VAL A 280 -0.45 -8.55 -20.21
C VAL A 280 -1.66 -7.66 -19.97
N LYS A 281 -2.10 -7.60 -18.70
CA LYS A 281 -3.13 -6.64 -18.28
C LYS A 281 -2.51 -5.24 -18.20
N TYR A 282 -3.00 -4.31 -19.02
CA TYR A 282 -2.55 -2.92 -19.02
C TYR A 282 -3.70 -1.90 -19.13
N ARG A 283 -3.65 -0.87 -18.27
CA ARG A 283 -4.51 0.31 -18.30
C ARG A 283 -3.65 1.56 -18.45
N GLN A 284 -3.90 2.34 -19.50
CA GLN A 284 -3.27 3.63 -19.67
C GLN A 284 -3.76 4.60 -18.58
N LEU A 285 -2.85 5.05 -17.74
CA LEU A 285 -3.11 6.16 -16.81
C LEU A 285 -2.89 7.48 -17.52
N PHE A 286 -3.58 8.52 -17.07
CA PHE A 286 -3.52 9.83 -17.67
C PHE A 286 -3.14 10.89 -16.63
N LEU A 287 -2.50 11.95 -17.10
CA LEU A 287 -2.21 13.16 -16.32
C LEU A 287 -3.01 14.30 -16.91
N GLU A 288 -3.52 15.19 -16.04
CA GLU A 288 -4.17 16.42 -16.50
C GLU A 288 -3.19 17.31 -17.25
N LYS A 289 -3.76 18.12 -18.15
CA LYS A 289 -3.04 19.17 -18.85
C LYS A 289 -3.39 20.51 -18.24
N GLU A 290 -2.39 21.18 -17.68
CA GLU A 290 -2.51 22.58 -17.30
C GLU A 290 -1.87 23.47 -18.36
N LEU A 291 -2.46 24.66 -18.58
CA LEU A 291 -1.95 25.61 -19.56
C LEU A 291 -0.58 26.15 -19.12
N GLY A 292 0.41 26.12 -20.02
CA GLY A 292 1.78 26.59 -19.74
C GLY A 292 2.75 25.48 -19.32
N GLU A 293 2.24 24.32 -18.92
CA GLU A 293 3.04 23.15 -18.55
C GLU A 293 3.61 22.37 -19.76
N GLU A 294 4.38 21.33 -19.44
CA GLU A 294 4.87 20.38 -20.42
C GLU A 294 3.71 19.68 -21.14
N GLY A 295 3.74 19.70 -22.48
CA GLY A 295 2.67 19.18 -23.33
C GLY A 295 1.59 20.20 -23.70
N THR A 296 1.54 21.38 -23.06
CA THR A 296 0.59 22.45 -23.40
C THR A 296 1.22 23.73 -23.94
N LYS A 297 2.56 23.83 -24.00
CA LYS A 297 3.29 25.00 -24.56
C LYS A 297 2.88 25.44 -25.98
N GLY A 298 2.31 24.52 -26.77
CA GLY A 298 1.80 24.80 -28.11
C GLY A 298 0.41 25.48 -28.14
N TYR A 299 -0.32 25.47 -27.03
CA TYR A 299 -1.65 26.07 -26.90
C TYR A 299 -1.54 27.57 -26.68
N GLN A 300 -1.34 28.28 -27.79
CA GLN A 300 -1.04 29.72 -27.79
C GLN A 300 -2.20 30.58 -28.30
N HIS A 301 -3.32 29.96 -28.66
CA HIS A 301 -4.46 30.65 -29.25
C HIS A 301 -5.72 30.44 -28.42
N VAL A 302 -6.64 31.38 -28.54
CA VAL A 302 -7.96 31.32 -27.93
C VAL A 302 -9.03 31.56 -28.97
N GLN A 303 -10.14 30.84 -28.85
CA GLN A 303 -11.39 31.13 -29.52
C GLN A 303 -12.36 31.77 -28.53
N LEU A 304 -12.88 32.92 -28.90
CA LEU A 304 -13.81 33.73 -28.12
C LEU A 304 -15.25 33.23 -28.36
N PRO A 305 -16.22 33.58 -27.50
CA PRO A 305 -17.63 33.15 -27.67
C PRO A 305 -18.26 33.54 -29.02
N ASP A 306 -17.85 34.67 -29.61
CA ASP A 306 -18.28 35.10 -30.95
C ASP A 306 -17.59 34.31 -32.10
N GLY A 307 -16.68 33.40 -31.77
CA GLY A 307 -15.88 32.61 -32.72
C GLY A 307 -14.65 33.33 -33.25
N ALA A 308 -14.38 34.57 -32.82
CA ALA A 308 -13.12 35.24 -33.12
C ALA A 308 -11.95 34.46 -32.52
N ARG A 309 -10.79 34.51 -33.16
CA ARG A 309 -9.57 33.85 -32.70
C ARG A 309 -8.47 34.88 -32.53
N ARG A 310 -7.73 34.79 -31.42
CA ARG A 310 -6.51 35.58 -31.21
C ARG A 310 -5.45 34.76 -30.49
N ARG A 311 -4.24 35.29 -30.43
CA ARG A 311 -3.18 34.74 -29.59
C ARG A 311 -3.43 35.10 -28.12
N LEU A 312 -3.00 34.23 -27.22
CA LEU A 312 -2.87 34.55 -25.80
C LEU A 312 -1.85 35.68 -25.61
N SER A 313 -2.14 36.61 -24.71
CA SER A 313 -1.17 37.59 -24.24
C SER A 313 -0.17 36.96 -23.25
N GLY A 314 0.97 37.62 -23.02
CA GLY A 314 1.96 37.16 -22.03
C GLY A 314 1.34 36.92 -20.64
N PRO A 315 0.60 37.89 -20.07
CA PRO A 315 -0.08 37.71 -18.79
C PRO A 315 -1.09 36.55 -18.77
N GLU A 316 -1.82 36.31 -19.85
CA GLU A 316 -2.79 35.20 -19.93
C GLU A 316 -2.12 33.82 -20.01
N LEU A 317 -0.91 33.74 -20.56
CA LEU A 317 -0.10 32.51 -20.53
C LEU A 317 0.43 32.21 -19.13
N GLU A 318 0.79 33.24 -18.37
CA GLU A 318 1.28 33.10 -17.00
C GLU A 318 0.14 32.89 -15.99
N SER A 319 -1.04 33.40 -16.29
CA SER A 319 -2.21 33.34 -15.40
C SER A 319 -3.48 33.06 -16.20
N PRO A 320 -3.85 31.78 -16.38
CA PRO A 320 -5.07 31.38 -17.10
C PRO A 320 -6.36 31.96 -16.50
N ALA A 321 -6.36 32.34 -15.22
CA ALA A 321 -7.48 33.01 -14.55
C ALA A 321 -7.84 34.39 -15.16
N LEU A 322 -6.95 34.98 -15.96
CA LEU A 322 -7.22 36.23 -16.69
C LEU A 322 -8.09 36.02 -17.95
N LEU A 323 -8.31 34.76 -18.34
CA LEU A 323 -9.13 34.43 -19.50
C LEU A 323 -10.60 34.79 -19.25
N PRO A 324 -11.27 35.45 -20.21
CA PRO A 324 -12.70 35.70 -20.13
C PRO A 324 -13.51 34.38 -20.05
N GLU A 325 -14.69 34.45 -19.44
CA GLU A 325 -15.60 33.32 -19.36
C GLU A 325 -16.05 32.86 -20.76
N GLY A 326 -16.15 31.54 -20.97
CA GLY A 326 -16.55 30.94 -22.24
C GLY A 326 -15.48 30.91 -23.34
N VAL A 327 -14.24 31.30 -23.02
CA VAL A 327 -13.11 31.22 -23.95
C VAL A 327 -12.54 29.81 -24.01
N ARG A 328 -12.22 29.35 -25.23
CA ARG A 328 -11.63 28.03 -25.47
C ARG A 328 -10.20 28.16 -25.95
N VAL A 329 -9.28 27.52 -25.24
CA VAL A 329 -7.85 27.53 -25.58
C VAL A 329 -7.57 26.44 -26.61
N PHE A 330 -6.79 26.76 -27.65
CA PHE A 330 -6.42 25.81 -28.70
C PHE A 330 -4.98 25.97 -29.18
N LYS A 331 -4.47 24.94 -29.85
CA LYS A 331 -3.26 25.01 -30.66
C LYS A 331 -3.57 24.75 -32.14
N ALA A 332 -2.76 25.36 -33.00
CA ALA A 332 -2.69 25.01 -34.41
C ALA A 332 -1.84 23.73 -34.53
N ASP A 333 -2.48 22.57 -34.60
CA ASP A 333 -1.80 21.27 -34.69
C ASP A 333 -1.55 20.88 -36.15
N ASN A 334 -0.59 19.99 -36.38
CA ASN A 334 -0.21 19.57 -37.72
C ASN A 334 -1.35 18.77 -38.41
N MET A 335 -1.72 19.16 -39.65
CA MET A 335 -2.69 18.49 -40.52
C MET A 335 -2.11 17.45 -41.48
N THR A 336 -0.78 17.28 -41.49
CA THR A 336 -0.09 16.39 -42.40
C THR A 336 0.71 15.30 -41.67
N SER A 337 0.89 14.15 -42.31
CA SER A 337 1.73 13.03 -41.85
C SER A 337 2.85 12.77 -42.86
N GLN A 338 3.83 11.95 -42.46
CA GLN A 338 4.91 11.45 -43.35
C GLN A 338 4.59 10.06 -43.91
N GLU A 339 3.48 9.45 -43.50
CA GLU A 339 3.06 8.15 -43.98
C GLU A 339 2.52 8.26 -45.40
N ALA A 340 3.09 7.47 -46.31
CA ALA A 340 2.70 7.47 -47.71
C ALA A 340 1.25 7.01 -47.86
N GLY A 341 0.38 7.86 -48.42
CA GLY A 341 -1.03 7.55 -48.63
C GLY A 341 -1.65 8.35 -49.80
N ALA A 342 -2.86 7.95 -50.21
CA ALA A 342 -3.63 8.58 -51.29
C ALA A 342 -4.28 9.92 -50.90
N THR A 343 -3.76 10.60 -49.88
CA THR A 343 -4.30 11.85 -49.32
C THR A 343 -3.48 13.06 -49.74
N THR A 344 -2.92 13.03 -50.95
CA THR A 344 -2.23 14.18 -51.57
C THR A 344 -3.16 14.83 -52.58
N PHE A 345 -3.69 16.00 -52.25
CA PHE A 345 -4.52 16.80 -53.15
C PHE A 345 -4.46 18.27 -52.76
N GLU A 346 -4.77 19.15 -53.72
CA GLU A 346 -5.01 20.56 -53.42
C GLU A 346 -6.38 20.72 -52.74
N PHE A 347 -6.40 21.48 -51.64
CA PHE A 347 -7.61 21.81 -50.90
C PHE A 347 -7.81 23.33 -50.88
N GLN A 348 -8.99 23.78 -51.31
CA GLN A 348 -9.36 25.20 -51.31
C GLN A 348 -9.99 25.54 -49.96
N PHE A 349 -9.46 26.55 -49.28
CA PHE A 349 -9.98 27.05 -48.02
C PHE A 349 -9.95 28.58 -48.02
N GLU A 350 -11.11 29.22 -47.85
CA GLU A 350 -11.28 30.69 -47.82
C GLU A 350 -10.62 31.40 -49.02
N GLY A 351 -10.84 30.86 -50.23
CA GLY A 351 -10.29 31.43 -51.48
C GLY A 351 -8.80 31.17 -51.72
N ARG A 352 -8.14 30.37 -50.88
CA ARG A 352 -6.72 30.02 -51.01
C ARG A 352 -6.52 28.51 -51.20
N GLY A 353 -5.64 28.14 -52.12
CA GLY A 353 -5.22 26.75 -52.34
C GLY A 353 -4.10 26.35 -51.37
N PHE A 354 -4.29 25.22 -50.69
CA PHE A 354 -3.29 24.61 -49.81
C PHE A 354 -2.89 23.24 -50.34
N HIS A 355 -1.59 22.94 -50.28
CA HIS A 355 -1.03 21.65 -50.67
C HIS A 355 -0.30 20.99 -49.49
N SER A 356 -0.27 19.66 -49.45
CA SER A 356 0.65 18.95 -48.57
C SER A 356 2.09 19.06 -49.14
N GLY A 357 3.11 18.96 -48.29
CA GLY A 357 4.51 19.08 -48.74
C GLY A 357 4.98 17.90 -49.61
N LYS A 358 6.14 18.01 -50.28
CA LYS A 358 6.67 17.00 -51.22
C LYS A 358 6.78 15.57 -50.63
N ASN A 359 7.03 15.47 -49.32
CA ASN A 359 7.10 14.21 -48.56
C ASN A 359 6.10 14.20 -47.40
N SER A 360 4.93 14.81 -47.60
CA SER A 360 3.91 14.89 -46.57
C SER A 360 2.51 14.78 -47.18
N HIS A 361 1.61 14.11 -46.47
CA HIS A 361 0.26 13.79 -46.94
C HIS A 361 -0.77 14.36 -45.95
N TRP A 362 -1.98 14.70 -46.39
CA TRP A 362 -3.03 15.09 -45.45
C TRP A 362 -3.36 13.91 -44.51
N LYS A 363 -3.61 14.20 -43.23
CA LYS A 363 -4.00 13.17 -42.24
C LYS A 363 -5.38 12.56 -42.50
N THR A 364 -6.14 13.12 -43.44
CA THR A 364 -7.47 12.63 -43.80
C THR A 364 -7.75 12.83 -45.29
N ASN A 365 -8.82 12.21 -45.79
CA ASN A 365 -9.25 12.30 -47.18
C ASN A 365 -10.05 13.59 -47.44
N ARG A 366 -10.54 13.77 -48.69
CA ARG A 366 -11.28 14.98 -49.09
C ARG A 366 -12.56 15.19 -48.28
N ASP A 367 -13.32 14.12 -48.00
CA ASP A 367 -14.54 14.20 -47.21
C ASP A 367 -14.24 14.58 -45.75
N GLY A 368 -13.19 14.00 -45.17
CA GLY A 368 -12.72 14.35 -43.84
C GLY A 368 -12.25 15.80 -43.74
N MET A 369 -11.56 16.31 -44.77
CA MET A 369 -11.20 17.72 -44.88
C MET A 369 -12.43 18.62 -44.93
N GLU A 370 -13.46 18.22 -45.67
CA GLU A 370 -14.71 18.95 -45.75
C GLU A 370 -15.44 18.96 -44.40
N ARG A 371 -15.54 17.83 -43.69
CA ARG A 371 -16.10 17.79 -42.33
C ARG A 371 -15.35 18.68 -41.36
N LEU A 372 -14.02 18.72 -41.44
CA LEU A 372 -13.21 19.64 -40.63
C LEU A 372 -13.49 21.12 -40.99
N ARG A 373 -13.72 21.42 -42.26
CA ARG A 373 -14.16 22.77 -42.71
C ARG A 373 -15.53 23.12 -42.11
N GLN A 374 -16.49 22.20 -42.19
CA GLN A 374 -17.84 22.35 -41.67
C GLN A 374 -17.85 22.55 -40.14
N ALA A 375 -16.97 21.84 -39.43
CA ALA A 375 -16.78 21.94 -37.97
C ALA A 375 -15.92 23.14 -37.54
N GLU A 376 -15.52 24.02 -38.47
CA GLU A 376 -14.62 25.15 -38.22
C GLU A 376 -13.29 24.72 -37.57
N ARG A 377 -12.82 23.48 -37.80
CA ARG A 377 -11.58 22.93 -37.21
C ARG A 377 -10.33 23.12 -38.08
N LEU A 378 -10.44 23.91 -39.15
CA LEU A 378 -9.31 24.32 -39.98
C LEU A 378 -8.85 25.73 -39.59
N PHE A 379 -7.54 25.96 -39.63
CA PHE A 379 -6.93 27.25 -39.29
C PHE A 379 -5.70 27.50 -40.16
N ALA A 380 -5.75 28.53 -41.00
CA ALA A 380 -4.63 28.91 -41.87
C ALA A 380 -3.57 29.68 -41.07
N VAL A 381 -2.33 29.22 -41.10
CA VAL A 381 -1.16 29.86 -40.48
C VAL A 381 -0.11 30.12 -41.55
N GLY A 382 0.03 31.36 -42.00
CA GLY A 382 0.88 31.68 -43.15
C GLY A 382 0.40 30.92 -44.40
N ASN A 383 1.25 30.04 -44.94
CA ASN A 383 0.96 29.19 -46.11
C ASN A 383 0.60 27.75 -45.75
N THR A 384 0.43 27.42 -44.47
CA THR A 384 0.04 26.09 -44.01
C THR A 384 -1.39 26.08 -43.49
N LEU A 385 -2.08 24.96 -43.69
CA LEU A 385 -3.39 24.69 -43.11
C LEU A 385 -3.20 23.79 -41.89
N SER A 386 -3.70 24.22 -40.73
CA SER A 386 -3.54 23.55 -39.44
C SER A 386 -4.89 23.09 -38.88
N TYR A 387 -4.83 22.13 -37.95
CA TYR A 387 -5.96 21.61 -37.20
C TYR A 387 -6.16 22.46 -35.95
N VAL A 388 -7.38 22.87 -35.67
CA VAL A 388 -7.73 23.50 -34.40
C VAL A 388 -7.93 22.39 -33.37
N ARG A 389 -6.97 22.25 -32.46
CA ARG A 389 -7.08 21.30 -31.36
C ARG A 389 -7.34 22.04 -30.06
N PHE A 390 -8.54 21.92 -29.53
CA PHE A 390 -8.89 22.52 -28.25
C PHE A 390 -8.30 21.75 -27.07
N LEU A 391 -7.97 22.48 -26.00
CA LEU A 391 -7.38 21.92 -24.79
C LEU A 391 -8.40 21.15 -23.97
N ASP A 392 -9.63 21.66 -23.88
CA ASP A 392 -10.76 21.08 -23.15
C ASP A 392 -11.30 19.79 -23.78
N GLU A 393 -11.06 19.58 -25.07
CA GLU A 393 -11.46 18.41 -25.84
C GLU A 393 -10.55 17.18 -25.65
N ILE A 394 -9.34 17.39 -25.14
CA ILE A 394 -8.41 16.35 -24.72
C ILE A 394 -7.69 16.87 -23.46
N PRO A 395 -8.38 16.93 -22.31
CA PRO A 395 -7.88 17.59 -21.11
C PRO A 395 -6.76 16.82 -20.41
N VAL A 396 -6.41 15.64 -20.93
CA VAL A 396 -5.41 14.75 -20.35
C VAL A 396 -4.33 14.32 -21.36
N ARG A 397 -3.19 13.86 -20.85
CA ARG A 397 -2.10 13.24 -21.62
C ARG A 397 -1.77 11.86 -21.03
N PRO A 398 -1.38 10.88 -21.84
CA PRO A 398 -0.98 9.57 -21.33
C PRO A 398 0.26 9.70 -20.43
N LEU A 399 0.25 8.98 -19.31
CA LEU A 399 1.41 8.76 -18.47
C LEU A 399 2.43 7.88 -19.23
N THR A 400 3.69 8.31 -19.25
CA THR A 400 4.79 7.59 -19.91
C THR A 400 5.65 6.86 -18.88
N ASN A 401 6.77 6.26 -19.30
CA ASN A 401 7.75 5.61 -18.42
C ASN A 401 8.72 6.59 -17.72
N VAL A 402 8.45 7.90 -17.74
CA VAL A 402 9.24 8.93 -17.03
C VAL A 402 8.33 9.67 -16.08
N TRP A 403 8.52 9.43 -14.78
CA TRP A 403 7.67 9.93 -13.69
C TRP A 403 8.39 11.03 -12.92
N THR A 404 8.15 12.28 -13.31
CA THR A 404 8.81 13.44 -12.71
C THR A 404 8.10 13.95 -11.45
N ASP A 405 6.83 13.59 -11.28
CA ASP A 405 5.93 14.06 -10.23
C ASP A 405 5.83 13.10 -9.01
N THR A 406 6.79 12.18 -8.90
CA THR A 406 6.93 11.24 -7.78
C THR A 406 7.92 11.73 -6.71
N GLY A 407 8.66 12.80 -6.99
CA GLY A 407 9.56 13.42 -6.03
C GLY A 407 8.79 13.91 -4.80
N ILE A 408 9.34 13.68 -3.61
CA ILE A 408 8.72 14.14 -2.36
C ILE A 408 8.92 15.65 -2.24
N ALA A 409 7.93 16.44 -2.66
CA ALA A 409 7.77 17.78 -2.12
C ALA A 409 7.45 17.64 -0.62
N GLY A 410 8.19 18.33 0.24
CA GLY A 410 8.22 18.16 1.70
C GLY A 410 6.93 18.41 2.50
N TYR A 411 5.74 18.22 1.89
CA TYR A 411 4.41 18.37 2.48
C TYR A 411 3.49 17.14 2.30
N GLY A 412 3.97 16.04 1.71
CA GLY A 412 3.22 14.77 1.61
C GLY A 412 3.11 13.99 2.92
N ASP A 413 2.32 12.90 2.94
CA ASP A 413 2.16 12.00 4.09
C ASP A 413 3.55 11.65 4.68
N PRO A 414 3.81 11.94 5.96
CA PRO A 414 5.13 11.75 6.56
C PRO A 414 5.52 10.27 6.49
N LYS A 415 6.78 10.00 6.14
CA LYS A 415 7.32 8.64 6.11
C LYS A 415 7.29 8.05 7.53
N VAL A 416 6.70 6.87 7.67
CA VAL A 416 6.57 6.11 8.92
C VAL A 416 7.68 5.06 9.10
N TYR A 417 8.50 4.81 8.07
CA TYR A 417 9.60 3.84 8.11
C TYR A 417 10.89 4.38 7.47
N ALA A 418 12.05 3.89 7.89
CA ALA A 418 13.38 4.36 7.46
C ALA A 418 13.47 4.46 5.92
N VAL A 419 13.19 3.35 5.23
CA VAL A 419 13.12 3.23 3.77
C VAL A 419 11.67 2.96 3.35
N GLN A 420 10.93 4.03 3.09
CA GLN A 420 9.53 3.93 2.62
C GLN A 420 9.39 4.41 1.18
N THR A 421 8.88 3.52 0.34
CA THR A 421 8.45 3.79 -1.03
C THR A 421 7.30 4.81 -1.06
N ASN A 422 7.32 5.71 -2.04
CA ASN A 422 6.23 6.65 -2.26
C ASN A 422 4.98 5.89 -2.73
N THR A 423 3.82 6.10 -2.09
CA THR A 423 2.55 5.45 -2.46
C THR A 423 2.23 5.70 -3.93
N LYS A 424 2.46 6.90 -4.47
CA LYS A 424 2.16 7.24 -5.87
C LYS A 424 2.80 6.29 -6.89
N VAL A 425 4.01 5.80 -6.60
CA VAL A 425 4.74 4.86 -7.45
C VAL A 425 4.01 3.51 -7.50
N ILE A 426 3.67 2.97 -6.33
CA ILE A 426 2.97 1.67 -6.22
C ILE A 426 1.54 1.76 -6.75
N GLU A 427 0.83 2.86 -6.44
CA GLU A 427 -0.52 3.12 -6.94
C GLU A 427 -0.56 3.10 -8.48
N ARG A 428 0.44 3.69 -9.15
CA ARG A 428 0.54 3.64 -10.62
C ARG A 428 0.73 2.22 -11.13
N CYS A 429 1.70 1.47 -10.58
CA CYS A 429 1.92 0.07 -10.96
C CYS A 429 0.64 -0.77 -10.81
N MET A 430 -0.06 -0.58 -9.68
CA MET A 430 -1.28 -1.30 -9.37
C MET A 430 -2.43 -0.93 -10.29
N LEU A 431 -2.70 0.35 -10.49
CA LEU A 431 -3.79 0.80 -11.37
C LEU A 431 -3.53 0.44 -12.84
N MET A 432 -2.28 0.43 -13.28
CA MET A 432 -1.91 -0.01 -14.63
C MET A 432 -2.16 -1.51 -14.84
N THR A 433 -1.99 -2.36 -13.83
CA THR A 433 -1.87 -3.83 -14.03
C THR A 433 -2.88 -4.68 -13.26
N THR A 434 -3.79 -4.08 -12.50
CA THR A 434 -4.80 -4.80 -11.68
C THR A 434 -6.18 -4.19 -11.79
N ASP A 435 -7.21 -5.01 -11.68
CA ASP A 435 -8.59 -4.64 -11.40
C ASP A 435 -8.85 -4.59 -9.89
N PRO A 436 -9.86 -3.82 -9.43
CA PRO A 436 -10.40 -4.02 -8.10
C PRO A 436 -10.75 -5.51 -7.87
N GLY A 437 -10.41 -6.06 -6.70
CA GLY A 437 -10.57 -7.50 -6.39
C GLY A 437 -9.39 -8.40 -6.77
N ASP A 438 -8.50 -7.98 -7.67
CA ASP A 438 -7.30 -8.77 -8.02
C ASP A 438 -6.38 -8.93 -6.80
N LEU A 439 -5.58 -10.00 -6.81
CA LEU A 439 -4.59 -10.30 -5.77
C LEU A 439 -3.23 -9.68 -6.10
N VAL A 440 -2.71 -8.91 -5.14
CA VAL A 440 -1.36 -8.33 -5.16
C VAL A 440 -0.48 -9.01 -4.12
N PHE A 441 0.79 -9.27 -4.46
CA PHE A 441 1.76 -9.83 -3.54
C PHE A 441 3.02 -8.94 -3.43
N ASP A 442 3.50 -8.75 -2.21
CA ASP A 442 4.74 -8.03 -1.91
C ASP A 442 5.64 -8.90 -1.00
N PRO A 443 6.70 -9.51 -1.55
CA PRO A 443 7.62 -10.36 -0.78
C PRO A 443 8.62 -9.58 0.08
N THR A 444 8.51 -8.25 0.12
CA THR A 444 9.47 -7.35 0.79
C THR A 444 8.84 -6.42 1.82
N CYS A 445 7.51 -6.24 1.80
CA CYS A 445 6.66 -5.52 2.77
C CYS A 445 7.15 -4.16 3.26
N GLY A 446 8.21 -4.14 4.07
CA GLY A 446 8.70 -2.98 4.80
C GLY A 446 7.56 -2.35 5.61
N SER A 447 7.31 -1.06 5.38
CA SER A 447 6.22 -0.33 6.03
C SER A 447 4.79 -0.69 5.58
N GLY A 448 4.61 -1.73 4.77
CA GLY A 448 3.31 -2.16 4.26
C GLY A 448 2.70 -1.22 3.22
N THR A 449 3.52 -0.51 2.44
CA THR A 449 3.02 0.46 1.44
C THR A 449 2.19 -0.21 0.35
N THR A 450 2.58 -1.40 -0.11
CA THR A 450 1.81 -2.16 -1.11
C THR A 450 0.46 -2.60 -0.58
N ALA A 451 0.41 -3.16 0.63
CA ALA A 451 -0.84 -3.51 1.32
C ALA A 451 -1.76 -2.28 1.51
N TYR A 452 -1.20 -1.15 1.94
CA TYR A 452 -1.94 0.11 2.08
C TYR A 452 -2.54 0.59 0.74
N CYS A 453 -1.78 0.51 -0.36
CA CYS A 453 -2.28 0.88 -1.69
C CYS A 453 -3.34 -0.12 -2.19
N ALA A 454 -3.16 -1.42 -1.92
CA ALA A 454 -4.14 -2.45 -2.24
C ALA A 454 -5.47 -2.20 -1.53
N GLU A 455 -5.44 -1.93 -0.22
CA GLU A 455 -6.62 -1.52 0.55
C GLU A 455 -7.24 -0.25 -0.03
N LYS A 456 -6.44 0.79 -0.31
CA LYS A 456 -6.94 2.05 -0.91
C LYS A 456 -7.72 1.78 -2.19
N TRP A 457 -7.23 0.89 -3.03
CA TRP A 457 -7.85 0.61 -4.33
C TRP A 457 -8.75 -0.64 -4.34
N GLY A 458 -9.03 -1.26 -3.19
CA GLY A 458 -9.93 -2.43 -3.10
C GLY A 458 -9.39 -3.69 -3.79
N ARG A 459 -8.08 -3.93 -3.71
CA ARG A 459 -7.41 -5.18 -4.13
C ARG A 459 -7.18 -6.07 -2.91
N ARG A 460 -7.15 -7.38 -3.13
CA ARG A 460 -6.68 -8.34 -2.13
C ARG A 460 -5.16 -8.27 -2.05
N TRP A 461 -4.60 -8.53 -0.88
CA TRP A 461 -3.16 -8.49 -0.71
C TRP A 461 -2.59 -9.57 0.21
N ILE A 462 -1.38 -10.00 -0.14
CA ILE A 462 -0.47 -10.77 0.71
C ILE A 462 0.84 -9.98 0.77
N THR A 463 1.42 -9.82 1.94
CA THR A 463 2.74 -9.19 2.10
C THR A 463 3.53 -9.91 3.18
N CYS A 464 4.85 -10.01 3.03
CA CYS A 464 5.70 -10.67 4.02
C CYS A 464 7.03 -9.95 4.25
N ASP A 465 7.56 -10.06 5.47
CA ASP A 465 8.88 -9.56 5.85
C ASP A 465 9.50 -10.52 6.87
N THR A 466 10.83 -10.53 6.96
CA THR A 466 11.53 -11.19 8.06
C THR A 466 11.59 -10.32 9.31
N SER A 467 11.34 -9.01 9.18
CA SER A 467 11.38 -7.99 10.23
C SER A 467 10.10 -7.93 11.06
N ARG A 468 10.21 -8.17 12.38
CA ARG A 468 9.07 -7.98 13.28
C ARG A 468 8.69 -6.51 13.43
N VAL A 469 9.69 -5.63 13.41
CA VAL A 469 9.49 -4.17 13.44
C VAL A 469 8.70 -3.69 12.21
N ALA A 470 9.06 -4.17 11.01
CA ALA A 470 8.36 -3.79 9.77
C ALA A 470 6.89 -4.23 9.82
N LEU A 471 6.64 -5.47 10.25
CA LEU A 471 5.28 -5.99 10.42
C LEU A 471 4.48 -5.23 11.47
N ALA A 472 5.08 -4.86 12.61
CA ALA A 472 4.39 -4.07 13.64
C ALA A 472 3.96 -2.70 13.11
N ILE A 473 4.85 -2.03 12.35
CA ILE A 473 4.56 -0.73 11.70
C ILE A 473 3.48 -0.88 10.64
N ALA A 474 3.58 -1.89 9.76
CA ALA A 474 2.58 -2.18 8.73
C ALA A 474 1.21 -2.48 9.35
N ARG A 475 1.18 -3.29 10.42
CA ARG A 475 -0.03 -3.65 11.17
C ARG A 475 -0.71 -2.41 11.76
N GLN A 476 0.04 -1.57 12.49
CA GLN A 476 -0.49 -0.33 13.04
C GLN A 476 -1.01 0.59 11.92
N ARG A 477 -0.23 0.78 10.86
CA ARG A 477 -0.59 1.63 9.71
C ARG A 477 -1.91 1.20 9.07
N LEU A 478 -2.13 -0.10 8.88
CA LEU A 478 -3.37 -0.64 8.32
C LEU A 478 -4.54 -0.53 9.32
N MET A 479 -4.30 -0.79 10.61
CA MET A 479 -5.35 -0.69 11.64
C MET A 479 -5.87 0.74 11.80
N THR A 480 -5.03 1.75 11.61
CA THR A 480 -5.39 3.14 11.83
C THR A 480 -5.66 3.94 10.55
N ALA A 481 -5.58 3.29 9.39
CA ALA A 481 -5.83 3.93 8.10
C ALA A 481 -7.31 4.28 7.91
N LYS A 482 -7.53 5.40 7.20
CA LYS A 482 -8.82 5.79 6.65
C LYS A 482 -8.70 5.82 5.14
N PHE A 483 -9.67 5.24 4.45
CA PHE A 483 -9.77 5.25 3.00
C PHE A 483 -11.07 5.91 2.54
N ASP A 484 -11.10 6.32 1.28
CA ASP A 484 -12.35 6.69 0.61
C ASP A 484 -13.11 5.44 0.20
N TYR A 485 -14.43 5.49 0.33
CA TYR A 485 -15.31 4.47 -0.23
C TYR A 485 -15.64 4.84 -1.67
N TYR A 486 -15.42 3.91 -2.59
CA TYR A 486 -15.69 4.10 -4.01
C TYR A 486 -17.01 3.45 -4.42
N GLU A 487 -17.74 4.12 -5.30
CA GLU A 487 -18.99 3.59 -5.85
C GLU A 487 -18.71 2.30 -6.65
N LEU A 488 -19.34 1.21 -6.23
CA LEU A 488 -19.20 -0.11 -6.87
C LEU A 488 -20.09 -0.18 -8.11
N ARG A 489 -19.53 -0.69 -9.22
CA ARG A 489 -20.27 -0.89 -10.46
C ARG A 489 -21.25 -2.06 -10.35
N GLU A 490 -20.82 -3.15 -9.70
CA GLU A 490 -21.64 -4.33 -9.40
C GLU A 490 -21.58 -4.63 -7.89
N PRO A 491 -22.41 -3.98 -7.05
CA PRO A 491 -22.31 -4.06 -5.59
C PRO A 491 -22.34 -5.48 -5.02
N GLU A 492 -23.12 -6.38 -5.65
CA GLU A 492 -23.27 -7.79 -5.25
C GLU A 492 -21.94 -8.57 -5.28
N ARG A 493 -20.98 -8.14 -6.11
CA ARG A 493 -19.66 -8.76 -6.27
C ARG A 493 -18.57 -8.04 -5.48
N GLY A 494 -18.93 -7.05 -4.67
CA GLY A 494 -17.99 -6.21 -3.93
C GLY A 494 -17.01 -5.50 -4.88
N PRO A 495 -15.75 -5.28 -4.45
CA PRO A 495 -14.73 -4.66 -5.29
C PRO A 495 -14.50 -5.40 -6.62
N ALA A 496 -14.58 -6.73 -6.66
CA ALA A 496 -14.39 -7.51 -7.89
C ALA A 496 -15.41 -7.19 -9.01
N GLY A 497 -16.52 -6.52 -8.66
CA GLY A 497 -17.48 -5.95 -9.62
C GLY A 497 -16.98 -4.70 -10.37
N GLY A 498 -15.85 -4.13 -9.96
CA GLY A 498 -15.30 -2.88 -10.48
C GLY A 498 -15.89 -1.63 -9.82
N PHE A 499 -15.30 -0.48 -10.12
CA PHE A 499 -15.76 0.83 -9.66
C PHE A 499 -16.40 1.64 -10.79
N VAL A 500 -17.18 2.65 -10.42
CA VAL A 500 -17.64 3.69 -11.34
C VAL A 500 -16.56 4.77 -11.43
N TYR A 501 -16.00 4.97 -12.61
CA TYR A 501 -14.92 5.93 -12.86
C TYR A 501 -15.41 7.20 -13.53
N GLU A 502 -14.68 8.30 -13.33
CA GLU A 502 -14.80 9.48 -14.18
C GLU A 502 -14.26 9.20 -15.59
N THR A 503 -14.85 9.85 -16.59
CA THR A 503 -14.40 9.77 -17.98
C THR A 503 -14.18 11.16 -18.56
N VAL A 504 -13.27 11.28 -19.51
CA VAL A 504 -13.00 12.52 -20.23
C VAL A 504 -13.07 12.29 -21.75
N PRO A 505 -13.51 13.29 -22.53
CA PRO A 505 -13.52 13.17 -23.98
C PRO A 505 -12.11 13.11 -24.55
N HIS A 506 -11.96 12.41 -25.66
CA HIS A 506 -10.74 12.36 -26.46
C HIS A 506 -11.05 12.67 -27.93
N ILE A 507 -11.35 13.94 -28.21
CA ILE A 507 -11.74 14.38 -29.56
C ILE A 507 -10.50 14.65 -30.42
N THR A 508 -10.27 13.78 -31.40
CA THR A 508 -9.16 13.87 -32.36
C THR A 508 -9.63 14.34 -33.74
N LEU A 509 -8.69 14.78 -34.57
CA LEU A 509 -8.95 15.08 -36.00
C LEU A 509 -9.67 13.92 -36.69
N GLU A 510 -9.22 12.69 -36.44
CA GLU A 510 -9.80 11.49 -37.02
C GLU A 510 -11.25 11.27 -36.58
N SER A 511 -11.57 11.47 -35.29
CA SER A 511 -12.94 11.33 -34.77
C SER A 511 -13.92 12.30 -35.45
N ILE A 512 -13.48 13.53 -35.74
CA ILE A 512 -14.29 14.54 -36.43
C ILE A 512 -14.40 14.20 -37.92
N ALA A 513 -13.27 13.83 -38.55
CA ALA A 513 -13.23 13.50 -39.97
C ALA A 513 -14.06 12.24 -40.33
N LYS A 514 -14.30 11.34 -39.38
CA LYS A 514 -15.15 10.16 -39.54
C LYS A 514 -16.61 10.36 -39.11
N ASN A 515 -16.95 11.49 -38.49
CA ASN A 515 -18.31 11.76 -38.04
C ASN A 515 -19.23 12.19 -39.20
N THR A 516 -20.01 11.25 -39.73
CA THR A 516 -20.94 11.49 -40.84
C THR A 516 -22.18 12.28 -40.44
N GLU A 517 -22.51 12.44 -39.15
CA GLU A 517 -23.61 13.31 -38.73
C GLU A 517 -23.34 14.78 -39.09
N ILE A 518 -22.06 15.18 -39.17
CA ILE A 518 -21.66 16.52 -39.62
C ILE A 518 -22.20 16.79 -41.03
N ASP A 519 -22.21 15.78 -41.90
CA ASP A 519 -22.73 15.90 -43.27
C ASP A 519 -24.24 16.15 -43.26
N ALA A 520 -24.98 15.43 -42.41
CA ALA A 520 -26.43 15.59 -42.26
C ALA A 520 -26.81 16.96 -41.67
N ILE A 521 -26.05 17.43 -40.67
CA ILE A 521 -26.22 18.77 -40.09
C ILE A 521 -25.90 19.82 -41.15
N ALA A 522 -24.79 19.68 -41.88
CA ALA A 522 -24.42 20.59 -42.95
C ALA A 522 -25.50 20.64 -44.05
N ALA A 523 -26.05 19.49 -44.46
CA ALA A 523 -27.14 19.43 -45.44
C ALA A 523 -28.42 20.14 -44.97
N THR A 524 -28.66 20.21 -43.66
CA THR A 524 -29.82 20.91 -43.08
C THR A 524 -29.62 22.43 -43.06
N TYR A 525 -28.45 22.90 -42.63
CA TYR A 525 -28.20 24.32 -42.39
C TYR A 525 -27.58 25.06 -43.59
N GLN A 526 -26.73 24.41 -44.39
CA GLN A 526 -26.02 25.08 -45.49
C GLN A 526 -26.97 25.71 -46.51
N PRO A 527 -28.06 25.06 -46.97
CA PRO A 527 -28.98 25.70 -47.91
C PRO A 527 -29.64 26.97 -47.34
N GLN A 528 -29.90 27.00 -46.03
CA GLN A 528 -30.47 28.17 -45.35
C GLN A 528 -29.44 29.29 -45.21
N ILE A 529 -28.18 28.95 -44.94
CA ILE A 529 -27.06 29.90 -44.88
C ILE A 529 -26.83 30.52 -46.26
N ASP A 530 -26.81 29.69 -47.32
CA ASP A 530 -26.64 30.12 -48.70
C ASP A 530 -27.77 31.05 -49.14
N GLN A 531 -29.03 30.73 -48.76
CA GLN A 531 -30.17 31.61 -49.02
C GLN A 531 -30.05 32.94 -48.27
N ALA A 532 -29.64 32.92 -46.99
CA ALA A 532 -29.43 34.15 -46.23
C ALA A 532 -28.32 35.03 -46.83
N LEU A 533 -27.26 34.42 -47.37
CA LEU A 533 -26.20 35.11 -48.09
C LEU A 533 -26.70 35.70 -49.42
N ALA A 534 -27.50 34.96 -50.18
CA ALA A 534 -28.10 35.43 -51.43
C ALA A 534 -29.00 36.65 -51.19
N ASP A 535 -29.86 36.59 -50.17
CA ASP A 535 -30.75 37.69 -49.80
C ASP A 535 -29.96 38.94 -49.38
N LEU A 536 -28.88 38.75 -48.60
CA LEU A 536 -27.99 39.83 -48.19
C LEU A 536 -27.29 40.48 -49.40
N ASN A 537 -26.73 39.67 -50.29
CA ASN A 537 -26.07 40.13 -51.51
C ASN A 537 -27.02 40.88 -52.43
N GLN A 538 -28.26 40.41 -52.57
CA GLN A 538 -29.30 41.07 -53.35
C GLN A 538 -29.66 42.44 -52.73
N ALA A 539 -29.89 42.49 -51.43
CA ALA A 539 -30.29 43.71 -50.73
C ALA A 539 -29.21 44.80 -50.79
N LEU A 540 -27.93 44.41 -50.74
CA LEU A 540 -26.79 45.34 -50.77
C LEU A 540 -26.17 45.53 -52.17
N ARG A 541 -26.66 44.80 -53.18
CA ARG A 541 -26.06 44.72 -54.53
C ARG A 541 -24.56 44.38 -54.48
N LYS A 542 -24.22 43.40 -53.65
CA LYS A 542 -22.87 42.84 -53.47
C LYS A 542 -22.82 41.42 -54.01
N GLN A 543 -21.61 40.85 -54.05
CA GLN A 543 -21.36 39.45 -54.42
C GLN A 543 -20.39 38.81 -53.43
N TRP A 544 -20.66 39.01 -52.13
CA TRP A 544 -19.85 38.45 -51.06
C TRP A 544 -19.91 36.94 -51.06
N GLN A 545 -18.76 36.33 -50.83
CA GLN A 545 -18.62 34.93 -50.45
C GLN A 545 -18.88 34.76 -48.94
N GLU A 546 -19.12 33.51 -48.51
CA GLU A 546 -19.46 33.18 -47.12
C GLU A 546 -18.45 33.73 -46.10
N TRP A 547 -17.16 33.76 -46.44
CA TRP A 547 -16.07 34.28 -45.57
C TRP A 547 -15.87 35.81 -45.66
N GLU A 548 -16.53 36.49 -46.59
CA GLU A 548 -16.44 37.94 -46.79
C GLU A 548 -17.54 38.72 -46.05
N VAL A 549 -18.57 38.02 -45.55
CA VAL A 549 -19.69 38.62 -44.82
C VAL A 549 -19.15 39.29 -43.54
N PRO A 550 -19.41 40.59 -43.32
CA PRO A 550 -18.94 41.28 -42.12
C PRO A 550 -19.62 40.73 -40.86
N ARG A 551 -18.88 40.67 -39.74
CA ARG A 551 -19.41 40.26 -38.44
C ARG A 551 -20.20 41.40 -37.79
N GLU A 552 -21.20 41.06 -36.98
CA GLU A 552 -21.93 42.03 -36.14
C GLU A 552 -20.96 42.73 -35.17
N VAL A 553 -21.01 44.06 -35.12
CA VAL A 553 -20.20 44.89 -34.21
C VAL A 553 -21.10 45.99 -33.61
N PRO A 554 -21.24 46.10 -32.28
CA PRO A 554 -20.75 45.16 -31.28
C PRO A 554 -21.48 43.81 -31.41
N HIS A 555 -20.75 42.70 -31.25
CA HIS A 555 -21.38 41.39 -31.36
C HIS A 555 -22.32 41.14 -30.17
N PRO A 556 -23.52 40.55 -30.36
CA PRO A 556 -24.50 40.36 -29.30
C PRO A 556 -24.01 39.59 -28.07
N VAL A 557 -23.03 38.70 -28.25
CA VAL A 557 -22.46 37.87 -27.15
C VAL A 557 -21.23 38.49 -26.47
N TRP A 558 -20.82 39.72 -26.83
CA TRP A 558 -19.71 40.36 -26.14
C TRP A 558 -20.04 40.62 -24.66
N PRO A 559 -19.05 40.53 -23.75
CA PRO A 559 -19.24 40.93 -22.36
C PRO A 559 -19.75 42.38 -22.24
N LYS A 560 -20.47 42.69 -21.14
CA LYS A 560 -20.96 44.05 -20.88
C LYS A 560 -19.82 45.08 -20.89
N GLU A 561 -18.69 44.73 -20.31
CA GLU A 561 -17.47 45.56 -20.28
C GLU A 561 -16.98 45.90 -21.69
N ALA A 562 -16.97 44.94 -22.62
CA ALA A 562 -16.59 45.16 -24.01
C ALA A 562 -17.59 46.07 -24.74
N HIS A 563 -18.89 45.90 -24.51
CA HIS A 563 -19.93 46.79 -25.05
C HIS A 563 -19.76 48.23 -24.56
N GLU A 564 -19.47 48.43 -23.27
CA GLU A 564 -19.22 49.75 -22.70
C GLU A 564 -17.95 50.38 -23.24
N ALA A 565 -16.87 49.61 -23.37
CA ALA A 565 -15.61 50.07 -23.94
C ALA A 565 -15.79 50.49 -25.40
N TYR A 566 -16.48 49.68 -26.21
CA TYR A 566 -16.82 50.01 -27.60
C TYR A 566 -17.65 51.30 -27.72
N LYS A 567 -18.72 51.44 -26.91
CA LYS A 567 -19.55 52.67 -26.91
C LYS A 567 -18.75 53.92 -26.52
N LYS A 568 -17.81 53.81 -25.58
CA LYS A 568 -16.91 54.92 -25.21
C LYS A 568 -15.97 55.27 -26.36
N LEU A 569 -15.38 54.27 -27.01
CA LEU A 569 -14.51 54.47 -28.18
C LEU A 569 -15.25 55.15 -29.33
N LEU A 570 -16.48 54.72 -29.63
CA LEU A 570 -17.30 55.34 -30.68
C LEU A 570 -17.57 56.83 -30.40
N LYS A 571 -18.01 57.17 -29.18
CA LYS A 571 -18.19 58.58 -28.76
C LYS A 571 -16.90 59.40 -28.84
N MET A 572 -15.76 58.81 -28.49
CA MET A 572 -14.46 59.47 -28.59
C MET A 572 -14.09 59.74 -30.05
N LYS A 573 -14.35 58.77 -30.95
CA LYS A 573 -14.13 58.88 -32.39
C LYS A 573 -14.97 60.02 -32.99
N ASP A 574 -16.25 60.12 -32.63
CA ASP A 574 -17.17 61.16 -33.12
C ASP A 574 -16.83 62.57 -32.62
N SER A 575 -16.23 62.68 -31.42
CA SER A 575 -15.95 63.96 -30.77
C SER A 575 -14.70 64.71 -31.30
N GLY A 576 -13.81 64.03 -32.05
CA GLY A 576 -12.67 64.65 -32.76
C GLY A 576 -11.61 65.38 -31.90
N ALA A 577 -11.60 65.23 -30.57
CA ALA A 577 -10.77 66.05 -29.68
C ALA A 577 -9.28 65.65 -29.62
N LEU A 578 -8.37 66.64 -29.60
CA LEU A 578 -6.93 66.42 -29.36
C LEU A 578 -6.67 65.79 -27.97
N GLY A 579 -5.80 64.78 -27.90
CA GLY A 579 -5.43 64.08 -26.66
C GLY A 579 -6.26 62.82 -26.31
N MET A 580 -7.19 62.41 -27.19
CA MET A 580 -8.01 61.20 -27.02
C MET A 580 -7.23 59.88 -27.20
N ALA A 581 -6.06 59.90 -27.85
CA ALA A 581 -5.29 58.68 -28.15
C ALA A 581 -4.82 57.93 -26.89
N GLU A 582 -4.28 58.64 -25.89
CA GLU A 582 -3.86 58.05 -24.61
C GLU A 582 -5.04 57.49 -23.81
N LYS A 583 -6.22 58.13 -23.90
CA LYS A 583 -7.44 57.67 -23.22
C LYS A 583 -8.12 56.51 -23.93
N ALA A 584 -7.96 56.39 -25.25
CA ALA A 584 -8.51 55.29 -26.05
C ALA A 584 -7.71 53.99 -25.88
N ALA A 585 -6.39 54.07 -25.69
CA ALA A 585 -5.50 52.91 -25.55
C ALA A 585 -5.99 51.83 -24.56
N PRO A 586 -6.36 52.13 -23.30
CA PRO A 586 -6.85 51.11 -22.37
C PRO A 586 -8.19 50.50 -22.79
N LEU A 587 -9.05 51.27 -23.48
CA LEU A 587 -10.34 50.78 -23.98
C LEU A 587 -10.15 49.88 -25.21
N LEU A 588 -9.23 50.23 -26.11
CA LEU A 588 -8.84 49.40 -27.26
C LEU A 588 -8.27 48.05 -26.79
N GLU A 589 -7.41 48.07 -25.78
CA GLU A 589 -6.86 46.84 -25.19
C GLU A 589 -7.95 46.00 -24.50
N THR A 590 -8.88 46.65 -23.80
CA THR A 590 -10.03 45.97 -23.17
C THR A 590 -10.89 45.25 -24.22
N VAL A 591 -11.21 45.92 -25.34
CA VAL A 591 -11.97 45.29 -26.43
C VAL A 591 -11.17 44.15 -27.04
N TYR A 592 -9.89 44.34 -27.36
CA TYR A 592 -9.06 43.28 -27.94
C TYR A 592 -8.99 42.05 -27.02
N ARG A 593 -8.73 42.24 -25.73
CA ARG A 593 -8.68 41.16 -24.73
C ARG A 593 -9.99 40.40 -24.66
N LEU A 594 -11.13 41.09 -24.57
CA LEU A 594 -12.44 40.47 -24.35
C LEU A 594 -13.10 39.92 -25.62
N THR A 595 -12.72 40.40 -26.81
CA THR A 595 -13.46 40.11 -28.05
C THR A 595 -12.57 39.60 -29.18
N GLY A 596 -11.25 39.75 -29.09
CA GLY A 596 -10.32 39.38 -30.15
C GLY A 596 -10.17 40.43 -31.27
N HIS A 597 -11.00 41.47 -31.28
CA HIS A 597 -10.96 42.52 -32.30
C HIS A 597 -9.85 43.53 -31.99
N ARG A 598 -8.80 43.54 -32.82
CA ARG A 598 -7.66 44.43 -32.66
C ARG A 598 -7.82 45.66 -33.55
N TRP A 599 -7.95 46.82 -32.92
CA TRP A 599 -7.95 48.12 -33.60
C TRP A 599 -6.71 48.89 -33.13
N GLY A 600 -5.79 49.18 -34.05
CA GLY A 600 -4.50 49.81 -33.77
C GLY A 600 -4.61 51.28 -33.37
N SER A 601 -5.74 51.91 -33.67
CA SER A 601 -6.01 53.31 -33.37
C SER A 601 -7.50 53.57 -33.23
N LEU A 602 -7.86 54.74 -32.67
CA LEU A 602 -9.25 55.19 -32.57
C LEU A 602 -9.93 55.29 -33.96
N ALA A 603 -9.17 55.57 -35.02
CA ALA A 603 -9.67 55.65 -36.39
C ALA A 603 -10.09 54.28 -36.95
N GLU A 604 -9.49 53.19 -36.47
CA GLU A 604 -9.78 51.82 -36.90
C GLU A 604 -11.00 51.20 -36.20
N VAL A 605 -11.58 51.89 -35.20
CA VAL A 605 -12.80 51.42 -34.53
C VAL A 605 -13.96 51.45 -35.54
N PRO A 606 -14.58 50.30 -35.87
CA PRO A 606 -15.63 50.24 -36.87
C PRO A 606 -16.93 50.86 -36.37
N GLU A 607 -17.69 51.43 -37.30
CA GLU A 607 -19.08 51.79 -37.06
C GLU A 607 -19.93 50.55 -36.73
N PRO A 608 -21.09 50.71 -36.08
CA PRO A 608 -21.98 49.59 -35.81
C PRO A 608 -22.32 48.80 -37.08
N MET A 609 -22.28 47.47 -36.98
CA MET A 609 -22.57 46.53 -38.06
C MET A 609 -23.70 45.59 -37.61
N PRO A 610 -24.84 45.52 -38.33
CA PRO A 610 -25.12 46.27 -39.55
C PRO A 610 -25.31 47.78 -39.28
N PRO A 611 -24.87 48.66 -40.19
CA PRO A 611 -25.13 50.10 -40.12
C PRO A 611 -26.63 50.43 -40.10
N GLU A 612 -26.99 51.52 -39.43
CA GLU A 612 -28.39 51.96 -39.33
C GLU A 612 -29.00 52.37 -40.69
N ASP A 613 -28.17 52.77 -41.65
CA ASP A 613 -28.56 53.19 -42.99
C ASP A 613 -28.75 52.01 -43.97
N TRP A 614 -28.42 50.78 -43.57
CA TRP A 614 -28.71 49.59 -44.37
C TRP A 614 -30.22 49.34 -44.48
N PRO A 615 -30.72 48.87 -45.65
CA PRO A 615 -32.10 48.43 -45.76
C PRO A 615 -32.45 47.39 -44.70
N GLU A 616 -33.65 47.47 -44.12
CA GLU A 616 -34.10 46.54 -43.06
C GLU A 616 -33.93 45.08 -43.47
N ALA A 617 -34.25 44.74 -44.72
CA ALA A 617 -34.04 43.43 -45.30
C ALA A 617 -32.56 42.97 -45.29
N ALA A 618 -31.60 43.88 -45.49
CA ALA A 618 -30.18 43.57 -45.40
C ALA A 618 -29.73 43.35 -43.95
N GLN A 619 -30.23 44.15 -43.01
CA GLN A 619 -29.93 43.98 -41.58
C GLN A 619 -30.45 42.63 -41.06
N GLU A 620 -31.69 42.28 -41.43
CA GLU A 620 -32.31 40.99 -41.07
C GLU A 620 -31.56 39.81 -41.72
N ALA A 621 -31.24 39.90 -43.01
CA ALA A 621 -30.48 38.86 -43.71
C ALA A 621 -29.10 38.61 -43.07
N LEU A 622 -28.38 39.67 -42.67
CA LEU A 622 -27.09 39.55 -41.98
C LEU A 622 -27.23 38.83 -40.63
N ARG A 623 -28.20 39.25 -39.81
CA ARG A 623 -28.46 38.63 -38.49
C ARG A 623 -28.85 37.16 -38.64
N ARG A 624 -29.71 36.85 -39.63
CA ARG A 624 -30.14 35.49 -39.93
C ARG A 624 -28.97 34.62 -40.40
N PHE A 625 -28.11 35.13 -41.29
CA PHE A 625 -26.91 34.43 -41.77
C PHE A 625 -26.02 34.01 -40.59
N TRP A 626 -25.67 34.94 -39.70
CA TRP A 626 -24.83 34.64 -38.54
C TRP A 626 -25.54 33.79 -37.47
N ALA A 627 -26.86 33.95 -37.30
CA ALA A 627 -27.63 33.09 -36.41
C ALA A 627 -27.62 31.63 -36.88
N LEU A 628 -27.85 31.38 -38.17
CA LEU A 628 -27.81 30.03 -38.76
C LEU A 628 -26.41 29.40 -38.67
N LYS A 629 -25.35 30.18 -38.94
CA LYS A 629 -23.96 29.77 -38.70
C LYS A 629 -23.71 29.33 -37.26
N ARG A 630 -24.14 30.13 -36.28
CA ARG A 630 -24.00 29.81 -34.85
C ARG A 630 -24.76 28.54 -34.46
N GLN A 631 -26.00 28.38 -34.94
CA GLN A 631 -26.81 27.18 -34.70
C GLN A 631 -26.17 25.94 -35.31
N LYS A 632 -25.71 26.02 -36.56
CA LYS A 632 -24.98 24.94 -37.23
C LYS A 632 -23.74 24.53 -36.46
N ARG A 633 -22.92 25.50 -36.03
CA ARG A 633 -21.72 25.24 -35.22
C ARG A 633 -22.07 24.54 -33.91
N GLN A 634 -23.08 25.04 -33.20
CA GLN A 634 -23.54 24.43 -31.95
C GLN A 634 -23.99 22.97 -32.19
N ALA A 635 -24.82 22.71 -33.21
CA ALA A 635 -25.26 21.36 -33.53
C ALA A 635 -24.10 20.42 -33.88
N ILE A 636 -23.09 20.90 -34.62
CA ILE A 636 -21.89 20.13 -34.94
C ILE A 636 -21.05 19.87 -33.68
N ASP A 637 -20.80 20.88 -32.84
CA ASP A 637 -20.04 20.70 -31.59
C ASP A 637 -20.74 19.71 -30.64
N GLU A 638 -22.09 19.75 -30.56
CA GLU A 638 -22.89 18.77 -29.81
C GLU A 638 -22.79 17.35 -30.40
N SER A 639 -22.76 17.21 -31.72
CA SER A 639 -22.54 15.91 -32.38
C SER A 639 -21.11 15.39 -32.13
N ILE A 640 -20.10 16.25 -32.21
CA ILE A 640 -18.71 15.90 -31.92
C ILE A 640 -18.57 15.40 -30.48
N GLN A 641 -19.14 16.13 -29.50
CA GLN A 641 -19.11 15.74 -28.09
C GLN A 641 -19.80 14.40 -27.84
N ARG A 642 -20.98 14.19 -28.44
CA ARG A 642 -21.76 12.96 -28.25
C ARG A 642 -21.09 11.72 -28.85
N ASN A 643 -20.41 11.88 -29.98
CA ASN A 643 -19.70 10.81 -30.68
C ASN A 643 -18.22 10.70 -30.27
N ALA A 644 -17.77 11.50 -29.30
CA ALA A 644 -16.39 11.52 -28.84
C ALA A 644 -16.04 10.20 -28.13
N PRO A 645 -14.92 9.54 -28.50
CA PRO A 645 -14.32 8.51 -27.67
C PRO A 645 -14.10 9.04 -26.25
N GLN A 646 -14.35 8.19 -25.25
CA GLN A 646 -14.18 8.52 -23.84
C GLN A 646 -12.99 7.74 -23.28
N GLU A 647 -12.14 8.44 -22.53
CA GLU A 647 -11.05 7.83 -21.78
C GLU A 647 -11.48 7.66 -20.32
N THR A 648 -11.23 6.46 -19.78
CA THR A 648 -11.54 6.15 -18.38
C THR A 648 -10.37 6.55 -17.47
N LEU A 649 -10.64 7.32 -16.43
CA LEU A 649 -9.65 7.75 -15.46
C LEU A 649 -9.64 6.77 -14.27
N TYR A 650 -8.81 5.73 -14.35
CA TYR A 650 -8.76 4.65 -13.36
C TYR A 650 -8.26 5.09 -11.97
N ASP A 651 -7.61 6.24 -11.87
CA ASP A 651 -7.20 6.90 -10.63
C ASP A 651 -8.28 7.83 -10.06
N ARG A 652 -9.44 7.96 -10.73
CA ARG A 652 -10.59 8.80 -10.32
C ARG A 652 -11.90 8.02 -10.25
N PRO A 653 -12.00 7.00 -9.38
CA PRO A 653 -13.29 6.41 -9.04
C PRO A 653 -14.17 7.42 -8.28
N LYS A 654 -15.48 7.37 -8.51
CA LYS A 654 -16.44 8.22 -7.81
C LYS A 654 -16.47 7.89 -6.32
N VAL A 655 -16.26 8.90 -5.49
CA VAL A 655 -16.24 8.77 -4.03
C VAL A 655 -17.65 8.92 -3.45
N VAL A 656 -18.07 7.94 -2.65
CA VAL A 656 -19.32 8.01 -1.88
C VAL A 656 -19.08 8.90 -0.65
N ARG A 657 -19.64 10.11 -0.67
CA ARG A 657 -19.51 11.06 0.44
C ARG A 657 -20.33 10.60 1.63
N GLY A 658 -19.80 10.81 2.84
CA GLY A 658 -20.50 10.46 4.08
C GLY A 658 -20.34 8.99 4.49
N LEU A 659 -19.43 8.23 3.91
CA LEU A 659 -19.11 6.87 4.35
C LEU A 659 -17.62 6.83 4.73
N VAL A 660 -17.30 6.28 5.90
CA VAL A 660 -15.90 6.14 6.34
C VAL A 660 -15.47 4.70 6.12
N ARG A 661 -14.47 4.50 5.24
CA ARG A 661 -13.91 3.19 4.98
C ARG A 661 -12.64 2.95 5.78
N VAL A 662 -12.54 1.79 6.40
CA VAL A 662 -11.34 1.27 7.08
C VAL A 662 -10.79 0.06 6.32
N SER A 663 -9.62 -0.43 6.73
CA SER A 663 -9.04 -1.65 6.17
C SER A 663 -10.00 -2.84 6.31
N GLY A 664 -10.03 -3.69 5.29
CA GLY A 664 -10.68 -5.00 5.36
C GLY A 664 -10.05 -5.91 6.43
N PRO A 665 -10.66 -7.08 6.68
CA PRO A 665 -10.11 -8.06 7.61
C PRO A 665 -8.77 -8.61 7.11
N PHE A 666 -7.83 -8.83 8.03
CA PHE A 666 -6.55 -9.44 7.70
C PHE A 666 -6.00 -10.31 8.84
N THR A 667 -5.15 -11.26 8.49
CA THR A 667 -4.47 -12.17 9.39
C THR A 667 -3.00 -11.77 9.57
N VAL A 668 -2.45 -12.07 10.75
CA VAL A 668 -1.00 -12.11 10.96
C VAL A 668 -0.59 -13.56 11.08
N GLU A 669 0.33 -13.96 10.21
CA GLU A 669 0.77 -15.34 10.07
C GLU A 669 2.29 -15.44 10.21
N ALA A 670 2.80 -16.63 10.50
CA ALA A 670 4.24 -16.86 10.54
C ALA A 670 4.60 -18.27 10.04
N ILE A 671 5.83 -18.40 9.55
CA ILE A 671 6.45 -19.71 9.31
C ILE A 671 6.74 -20.37 10.66
N PRO A 672 6.36 -21.65 10.88
CA PRO A 672 6.79 -22.38 12.04
C PRO A 672 8.29 -22.55 12.03
N VAL A 673 8.83 -22.43 13.22
CA VAL A 673 10.23 -22.71 13.46
C VAL A 673 10.50 -24.20 13.26
N PRO A 674 11.57 -24.60 12.56
CA PRO A 674 11.91 -26.02 12.44
C PRO A 674 11.98 -26.66 13.83
N ALA A 675 11.28 -27.80 13.98
CA ALA A 675 11.32 -28.54 15.23
C ALA A 675 12.77 -28.97 15.47
N VAL A 676 13.24 -28.81 16.70
CA VAL A 676 14.44 -29.50 17.15
C VAL A 676 14.17 -30.99 16.93
N GLU A 677 14.95 -31.63 16.04
CA GLU A 677 14.90 -33.09 15.85
C GLU A 677 14.95 -33.75 17.22
N ASP A 678 14.08 -34.75 17.44
CA ASP A 678 14.06 -35.52 18.67
C ASP A 678 15.48 -36.03 18.98
N PRO A 679 16.13 -35.52 20.05
CA PRO A 679 17.50 -35.90 20.36
C PRO A 679 17.62 -37.39 20.73
N THR A 680 16.50 -38.11 20.91
CA THR A 680 16.51 -39.57 21.09
C THR A 680 16.82 -40.33 19.80
N GLN A 681 16.71 -39.71 18.62
CA GLN A 681 17.00 -40.35 17.32
C GLN A 681 18.40 -40.07 16.78
N ALA A 682 19.15 -39.12 17.36
CA ALA A 682 20.53 -38.83 16.98
C ALA A 682 21.52 -39.34 18.04
N PRO A 683 22.41 -40.30 17.72
CA PRO A 683 23.42 -40.75 18.66
C PRO A 683 24.39 -39.60 18.97
N ILE A 684 24.42 -39.18 20.24
CA ILE A 684 25.45 -38.28 20.78
C ILE A 684 26.80 -39.00 20.64
N PRO A 685 27.80 -38.45 19.95
CA PRO A 685 29.11 -39.07 19.87
C PRO A 685 29.69 -39.23 21.29
N PRO A 686 30.29 -40.39 21.63
CA PRO A 686 31.01 -40.54 22.88
C PRO A 686 32.15 -39.53 22.94
N PHE A 687 32.40 -38.99 24.13
CA PHE A 687 33.50 -38.07 24.41
C PHE A 687 34.84 -38.78 24.15
N ALA A 688 35.45 -38.55 22.98
CA ALA A 688 36.82 -38.95 22.72
C ALA A 688 37.73 -37.75 22.97
N ALA A 689 38.69 -37.92 23.88
CA ALA A 689 39.74 -36.95 24.16
C ALA A 689 40.48 -36.60 22.85
N SER A 690 40.47 -35.33 22.48
CA SER A 690 41.11 -34.82 21.29
C SER A 690 42.63 -34.74 21.49
N GLU A 691 43.37 -35.70 20.94
CA GLU A 691 44.77 -35.50 20.54
C GLU A 691 44.96 -36.01 19.11
N GLU A 692 45.57 -35.14 18.29
CA GLU A 692 46.26 -35.40 17.02
C GLU A 692 45.46 -35.96 15.83
N ALA A 693 44.92 -35.06 14.99
CA ALA A 693 44.83 -35.28 13.55
C ALA A 693 44.95 -33.95 12.79
N ALA A 694 45.97 -33.85 11.93
CA ALA A 694 46.23 -32.69 11.07
C ALA A 694 45.17 -32.54 9.94
N PRO A 695 44.86 -31.31 9.48
CA PRO A 695 43.86 -31.10 8.44
C PRO A 695 44.38 -31.49 7.05
N VAL A 696 43.58 -32.25 6.30
CA VAL A 696 43.82 -32.57 4.89
C VAL A 696 43.34 -31.39 4.01
N PRO A 697 44.15 -30.86 3.07
CA PRO A 697 43.72 -29.77 2.21
C PRO A 697 42.79 -30.25 1.09
N GLY A 698 41.64 -29.62 0.90
CA GLY A 698 40.76 -29.82 -0.28
C GLY A 698 39.35 -30.37 -0.02
N GLN A 699 39.00 -30.64 1.24
CA GLN A 699 37.60 -30.83 1.66
C GLN A 699 37.23 -29.70 2.63
N GLU A 700 36.68 -28.59 2.11
CA GLU A 700 35.87 -27.73 2.95
C GLU A 700 34.57 -28.48 3.25
N GLY A 701 34.53 -29.12 4.41
CA GLY A 701 33.36 -29.82 4.89
C GLY A 701 32.18 -28.84 4.95
N ARG A 702 31.09 -29.20 4.27
CA ARG A 702 29.75 -28.81 4.73
C ARG A 702 29.71 -29.11 6.23
N ILE A 703 29.65 -28.06 7.06
CA ILE A 703 29.28 -28.19 8.46
C ILE A 703 27.89 -28.83 8.42
N SER A 704 27.81 -30.12 8.71
CA SER A 704 26.52 -30.78 8.86
C SER A 704 25.94 -30.27 10.18
N ASP A 705 24.92 -29.41 10.10
CA ASP A 705 24.07 -28.96 11.22
C ASP A 705 23.24 -30.13 11.76
N ARG A 706 23.90 -31.14 12.33
CA ARG A 706 23.26 -32.13 13.19
C ARG A 706 23.01 -31.45 14.54
N GLY A 707 21.75 -31.41 15.00
CA GLY A 707 21.30 -30.67 16.19
C GLY A 707 22.04 -30.93 17.52
N GLY A 708 22.97 -31.89 17.56
CA GLY A 708 23.85 -32.14 18.70
C GLY A 708 24.86 -31.02 19.00
N ASP A 709 25.27 -30.23 18.00
CA ASP A 709 26.32 -29.21 18.20
C ASP A 709 25.77 -27.93 18.90
N TYR A 710 24.54 -27.52 18.54
CA TYR A 710 23.85 -26.37 19.15
C TYR A 710 23.52 -26.59 20.64
N LEU A 711 22.86 -27.70 20.98
CA LEU A 711 22.47 -27.99 22.37
C LEU A 711 23.70 -28.14 23.27
N THR A 712 24.76 -28.80 22.77
CA THR A 712 26.04 -28.89 23.46
C THR A 712 26.64 -27.50 23.71
N THR A 713 26.61 -26.63 22.70
CA THR A 713 27.04 -25.23 22.85
C THR A 713 26.23 -24.49 23.91
N MET A 714 24.90 -24.60 23.91
CA MET A 714 24.03 -23.94 24.89
C MET A 714 24.29 -24.44 26.32
N ILE A 715 24.45 -25.75 26.50
CA ILE A 715 24.77 -26.35 27.80
C ILE A 715 26.13 -25.86 28.29
N ASN A 716 27.13 -25.76 27.41
CA ASN A 716 28.47 -25.28 27.76
C ASN A 716 28.46 -23.80 28.13
N LEU A 717 27.71 -22.96 27.42
CA LEU A 717 27.55 -21.55 27.78
C LEU A 717 26.83 -21.39 29.11
N LEU A 718 25.79 -22.19 29.36
CA LEU A 718 25.08 -22.17 30.64
C LEU A 718 25.97 -22.66 31.79
N LYS A 719 26.83 -23.67 31.54
CA LYS A 719 27.87 -24.10 32.50
C LYS A 719 28.88 -23.00 32.78
N GLN A 720 29.33 -22.27 31.77
CA GLN A 720 30.26 -21.15 31.92
C GLN A 720 29.64 -19.99 32.70
N GLN A 721 28.36 -19.69 32.48
CA GLN A 721 27.64 -18.65 33.23
C GLN A 721 27.30 -19.09 34.67
N GLY A 722 27.00 -20.38 34.86
CA GLY A 722 26.71 -20.99 36.18
C GLY A 722 25.41 -20.52 36.85
N SER A 723 24.64 -19.61 36.25
CA SER A 723 23.42 -19.08 36.82
C SER A 723 22.45 -18.54 35.76
N VAL A 724 21.16 -18.49 36.07
CA VAL A 724 20.14 -17.76 35.28
C VAL A 724 19.75 -16.49 36.02
N LEU A 725 19.81 -15.34 35.35
CA LEU A 725 19.46 -14.04 35.94
C LEU A 725 17.95 -13.83 35.91
N PHE A 726 17.33 -13.44 37.02
CA PHE A 726 15.90 -13.12 37.14
C PHE A 726 15.67 -11.61 37.29
N PRO A 727 14.44 -11.12 37.00
CA PRO A 727 14.08 -9.73 37.24
C PRO A 727 14.37 -9.31 38.70
N GLY A 728 14.86 -8.08 38.88
CA GLY A 728 15.27 -7.55 40.19
C GLY A 728 16.66 -8.00 40.67
N GLY A 729 17.49 -8.59 39.80
CA GLY A 729 18.88 -8.96 40.10
C GLY A 729 19.05 -10.27 40.88
N LYS A 730 17.97 -11.03 41.06
CA LYS A 730 18.02 -12.37 41.67
C LYS A 730 18.71 -13.34 40.70
N LYS A 731 19.49 -14.29 41.23
CA LYS A 731 20.16 -15.32 40.42
C LYS A 731 19.69 -16.69 40.88
N LEU A 732 19.39 -17.57 39.92
CA LEU A 732 19.25 -18.99 40.15
C LEU A 732 20.59 -19.64 39.81
N GLU A 733 21.38 -19.96 40.84
CA GLU A 733 22.66 -20.65 40.65
C GLU A 733 22.42 -22.13 40.31
N LEU A 734 23.06 -22.59 39.24
CA LEU A 734 22.94 -23.95 38.75
C LEU A 734 24.22 -24.72 39.07
N GLN A 735 24.08 -25.80 39.82
CA GLN A 735 25.13 -26.74 40.18
C GLN A 735 24.89 -28.07 39.47
N ASN A 736 25.94 -28.86 39.28
CA ASN A 736 25.87 -30.19 38.69
C ASN A 736 25.14 -30.24 37.32
N LEU A 737 25.25 -29.16 36.52
CA LEU A 737 24.60 -29.06 35.22
C LEU A 737 25.14 -30.13 34.27
N ARG A 738 24.27 -31.01 33.78
CA ARG A 738 24.61 -32.13 32.90
C ARG A 738 23.60 -32.28 31.76
N PRO A 739 24.04 -32.71 30.57
CA PRO A 739 23.12 -33.00 29.47
C PRO A 739 22.10 -34.05 29.89
N LEU A 740 20.86 -33.86 29.42
CA LEU A 740 19.75 -34.78 29.60
C LEU A 740 19.12 -35.01 28.24
N ASN A 741 18.70 -36.23 27.96
CA ASN A 741 18.03 -36.57 26.72
C ASN A 741 16.71 -37.27 27.05
N LEU A 742 15.72 -36.48 27.45
CA LEU A 742 14.42 -36.99 27.89
C LEU A 742 13.30 -36.15 27.28
N GLY A 743 12.88 -36.54 26.07
CA GLY A 743 11.94 -35.75 25.26
C GLY A 743 12.51 -34.36 24.99
N TYR A 744 11.74 -33.33 25.32
CA TYR A 744 12.16 -31.93 25.21
C TYR A 744 12.99 -31.40 26.41
N LEU A 745 13.42 -32.27 27.33
CA LEU A 745 14.35 -31.89 28.40
C LEU A 745 15.77 -32.19 27.96
N HIS A 746 16.57 -31.12 27.80
CA HIS A 746 17.90 -31.13 27.19
C HIS A 746 19.04 -31.10 28.22
N ALA A 747 18.78 -30.62 29.43
CA ALA A 747 19.74 -30.67 30.53
C ALA A 747 19.04 -30.76 31.88
N GLU A 748 19.77 -31.21 32.89
CA GLU A 748 19.37 -31.10 34.30
C GLU A 748 20.47 -30.48 35.14
N ALA A 749 20.06 -29.83 36.22
CA ALA A 749 20.93 -29.19 37.21
C ALA A 749 20.28 -29.25 38.59
N GLU A 750 21.01 -28.79 39.59
CA GLU A 750 20.55 -28.59 40.95
C GLU A 750 20.66 -27.10 41.29
N ALA A 751 19.67 -26.55 41.99
CA ALA A 751 19.71 -25.18 42.48
C ALA A 751 19.47 -25.15 43.99
N LEU A 752 20.25 -24.36 44.72
CA LEU A 752 20.07 -24.14 46.14
C LEU A 752 19.11 -22.96 46.37
N GLN A 753 17.97 -23.24 46.99
CA GLN A 753 17.00 -22.21 47.36
C GLN A 753 16.55 -22.41 48.81
N ASN A 754 16.76 -21.40 49.66
CA ASN A 754 16.42 -21.43 51.09
C ASN A 754 17.00 -22.64 51.86
N GLY A 755 18.20 -23.11 51.51
CA GLY A 755 18.85 -24.26 52.16
C GLY A 755 18.38 -25.64 51.67
N HIS A 756 17.47 -25.69 50.69
CA HIS A 756 17.02 -26.94 50.06
C HIS A 756 17.55 -27.03 48.62
N THR A 757 17.97 -28.23 48.22
CA THR A 757 18.37 -28.54 46.84
C THR A 757 17.13 -28.82 46.00
N LEU A 758 16.92 -28.04 44.96
CA LEU A 758 15.87 -28.22 43.96
C LEU A 758 16.48 -28.83 42.70
N ARG A 759 15.85 -29.87 42.16
CA ARG A 759 16.19 -30.41 40.84
C ARG A 759 15.56 -29.52 39.76
N VAL A 760 16.41 -29.09 38.85
CA VAL A 760 16.09 -28.20 37.74
C VAL A 760 16.21 -28.98 36.44
N ALA A 761 15.14 -29.03 35.65
CA ALA A 761 15.21 -29.46 34.24
C ALA A 761 15.30 -28.23 33.34
N ILE A 762 15.95 -28.38 32.20
CA ILE A 762 16.18 -27.30 31.24
C ILE A 762 15.79 -27.76 29.85
N SER A 763 14.96 -26.96 29.19
CA SER A 763 14.49 -27.17 27.82
C SER A 763 14.93 -25.97 26.98
N PHE A 764 16.04 -26.12 26.25
CA PHE A 764 16.43 -25.14 25.22
C PHE A 764 15.46 -25.12 24.04
N GLY A 765 15.06 -23.93 23.62
CA GLY A 765 14.36 -23.70 22.36
C GLY A 765 15.28 -23.95 21.15
N PRO A 766 14.73 -23.92 19.94
CA PRO A 766 15.50 -24.09 18.72
C PRO A 766 16.53 -22.97 18.54
N GLN A 767 17.62 -23.27 17.84
CA GLN A 767 18.70 -22.33 17.51
C GLN A 767 18.21 -21.10 16.75
N HIS A 768 17.20 -21.30 15.91
CA HIS A 768 16.54 -20.25 15.15
C HIS A 768 15.07 -20.35 15.48
N GLY A 769 14.48 -19.32 16.09
CA GLY A 769 13.03 -19.21 16.36
C GLY A 769 12.58 -19.42 17.82
N PRO A 770 11.29 -19.15 18.13
CA PRO A 770 10.76 -19.28 19.49
C PRO A 770 10.62 -20.69 20.06
N VAL A 771 10.59 -20.80 21.38
CA VAL A 771 10.01 -21.96 22.09
C VAL A 771 8.52 -22.03 21.79
N ILE A 772 8.07 -23.12 21.18
CA ILE A 772 6.69 -23.33 20.71
C ILE A 772 5.81 -24.07 21.72
N ALA A 773 4.49 -23.96 21.58
CA ALA A 773 3.54 -24.57 22.52
C ALA A 773 3.67 -26.10 22.64
N HIS A 774 4.07 -26.78 21.56
CA HIS A 774 4.31 -28.24 21.57
C HIS A 774 5.40 -28.64 22.56
N GLN A 775 6.56 -27.99 22.45
CA GLN A 775 7.71 -28.23 23.30
C GLN A 775 7.33 -28.07 24.77
N VAL A 776 6.51 -27.08 25.08
CA VAL A 776 5.99 -26.83 26.42
C VAL A 776 5.03 -27.93 26.88
N GLN A 777 4.10 -28.32 26.02
CA GLN A 777 3.09 -29.36 26.28
C GLN A 777 3.72 -30.71 26.64
N GLU A 778 4.82 -31.06 26.00
CA GLU A 778 5.55 -32.31 26.25
C GLU A 778 6.53 -32.18 27.43
N ALA A 779 7.27 -31.08 27.53
CA ALA A 779 8.29 -30.91 28.58
C ALA A 779 7.71 -30.77 29.98
N ILE A 780 6.54 -30.14 30.15
CA ILE A 780 5.93 -29.92 31.48
C ILE A 780 5.53 -31.25 32.15
N PRO A 781 4.71 -32.13 31.53
CA PRO A 781 4.38 -33.44 32.09
C PRO A 781 5.64 -34.29 32.29
N THR A 782 6.55 -34.29 31.32
CA THR A 782 7.81 -35.04 31.40
C THR A 782 8.64 -34.61 32.61
N ALA A 783 8.80 -33.31 32.85
CA ALA A 783 9.54 -32.80 34.01
C ALA A 783 8.85 -33.18 35.33
N LYS A 784 7.51 -33.10 35.38
CA LYS A 784 6.75 -33.47 36.56
C LYS A 784 6.88 -34.96 36.90
N LEU A 785 6.70 -35.83 35.90
CA LEU A 785 6.78 -37.28 36.06
C LEU A 785 8.18 -37.73 36.53
N ASN A 786 9.21 -36.98 36.17
CA ASN A 786 10.60 -37.25 36.56
C ASN A 786 11.06 -36.53 37.84
N GLY A 787 10.12 -35.92 38.57
CA GLY A 787 10.36 -35.35 39.89
C GLY A 787 11.26 -34.12 39.91
N TYR A 788 11.23 -33.30 38.85
CA TYR A 788 11.87 -31.98 38.86
C TYR A 788 11.00 -30.97 39.61
N GLN A 789 11.63 -30.06 40.36
CA GLN A 789 10.94 -28.99 41.09
C GLN A 789 10.93 -27.67 40.30
N VAL A 790 11.87 -27.50 39.38
CA VAL A 790 11.97 -26.33 38.50
C VAL A 790 12.16 -26.80 37.05
N LEU A 791 11.48 -26.16 36.11
CA LEU A 791 11.66 -26.32 34.67
C LEU A 791 11.96 -24.95 34.04
N LEU A 792 13.14 -24.83 33.43
CA LEU A 792 13.59 -23.65 32.70
C LEU A 792 13.41 -23.89 31.20
N PHE A 793 12.57 -23.09 30.54
CA PHE A 793 12.59 -23.00 29.08
C PHE A 793 13.53 -21.86 28.68
N ALA A 794 14.57 -22.16 27.91
CA ALA A 794 15.57 -21.18 27.51
C ALA A 794 15.53 -20.99 25.99
N GLY A 795 15.16 -19.83 25.47
CA GLY A 795 15.06 -19.58 24.02
C GLY A 795 15.35 -18.14 23.62
N PHE A 796 15.64 -17.91 22.33
CA PHE A 796 15.85 -16.56 21.77
C PHE A 796 14.55 -15.77 21.61
N ALA A 797 13.42 -16.47 21.54
CA ALA A 797 12.09 -15.91 21.54
C ALA A 797 11.13 -16.94 22.14
N PHE A 798 9.89 -16.53 22.40
CA PHE A 798 8.85 -17.41 22.90
C PHE A 798 7.56 -17.12 22.15
N ASP A 799 6.93 -18.19 21.71
CA ASP A 799 5.66 -18.11 21.02
C ASP A 799 4.58 -17.66 22.03
N PRO A 800 3.71 -16.69 21.69
CA PRO A 800 2.62 -16.24 22.54
C PRO A 800 1.74 -17.35 23.11
N GLU A 801 1.40 -18.35 22.30
CA GLU A 801 0.62 -19.52 22.70
C GLU A 801 1.43 -20.43 23.65
N ALA A 802 2.74 -20.57 23.43
CA ALA A 802 3.63 -21.30 24.35
C ALA A 802 3.65 -20.66 25.73
N GLN A 803 3.78 -19.34 25.79
CA GLN A 803 3.68 -18.56 27.03
C GLN A 803 2.32 -18.74 27.69
N ALA A 804 1.24 -18.65 26.91
CA ALA A 804 -0.13 -18.87 27.38
C ALA A 804 -0.33 -20.29 27.94
N PHE A 805 0.27 -21.31 27.33
CA PHE A 805 0.15 -22.70 27.77
C PHE A 805 0.82 -22.93 29.12
N MET A 806 2.04 -22.39 29.33
CA MET A 806 2.70 -22.43 30.64
C MET A 806 1.86 -21.80 31.76
N GLN A 807 0.94 -20.90 31.41
CA GLN A 807 0.07 -20.18 32.34
C GLN A 807 -1.28 -20.89 32.63
N LYS A 808 -1.72 -21.84 31.79
CA LYS A 808 -3.09 -22.41 31.83
C LYS A 808 -3.44 -23.16 33.13
N ALA A 809 -2.46 -23.64 33.89
CA ALA A 809 -2.64 -24.13 35.26
C ALA A 809 -1.28 -24.26 35.96
N PRO A 810 -1.04 -23.65 37.15
CA PRO A 810 0.16 -23.93 37.92
C PRO A 810 0.22 -25.43 38.22
N VAL A 811 1.28 -26.08 37.75
CA VAL A 811 1.49 -27.50 37.99
C VAL A 811 1.98 -27.66 39.43
N GLY A 812 1.10 -28.17 40.31
CA GLY A 812 1.46 -28.40 41.71
C GLY A 812 2.78 -29.17 41.84
N GLY A 813 3.76 -28.56 42.51
CA GLY A 813 5.10 -29.12 42.74
C GLY A 813 6.17 -28.79 41.69
N LEU A 814 5.84 -28.09 40.59
CA LEU A 814 6.79 -27.72 39.52
C LEU A 814 6.72 -26.22 39.21
N GLN A 815 7.82 -25.49 39.40
CA GLN A 815 7.96 -24.09 39.01
C GLN A 815 8.45 -24.00 37.56
N VAL A 816 7.76 -23.23 36.72
CA VAL A 816 8.15 -23.05 35.31
C VAL A 816 8.64 -21.62 35.09
N HIS A 817 9.79 -21.48 34.45
CA HIS A 817 10.43 -20.20 34.17
C HIS A 817 10.85 -20.09 32.70
N LEU A 818 10.71 -18.88 32.16
CA LEU A 818 11.11 -18.51 30.81
C LEU A 818 12.45 -17.77 30.90
N ALA A 819 13.45 -18.21 30.15
CA ALA A 819 14.77 -17.59 30.06
C ALA A 819 15.08 -17.19 28.61
N HIS A 820 15.37 -15.93 28.38
CA HIS A 820 15.87 -15.42 27.11
C HIS A 820 17.34 -15.81 26.93
N ILE A 821 17.72 -16.22 25.73
CA ILE A 821 19.12 -16.44 25.32
C ILE A 821 19.60 -15.21 24.57
N ALA A 822 20.73 -14.63 24.97
CA ALA A 822 21.32 -13.48 24.29
C ALA A 822 21.62 -13.79 22.81
N PRO A 823 21.18 -12.97 21.83
CA PRO A 823 21.38 -13.23 20.39
C PRO A 823 22.86 -13.34 20.00
N ASP A 824 23.75 -12.66 20.74
CA ASP A 824 25.21 -12.66 20.55
C ASP A 824 25.83 -14.05 20.56
N VAL A 825 25.17 -15.02 21.19
CA VAL A 825 25.55 -16.44 21.19
C VAL A 825 25.62 -17.02 19.77
N LEU A 826 24.81 -16.50 18.85
CA LEU A 826 24.80 -16.91 17.44
C LEU A 826 25.83 -16.14 16.60
N MET A 827 26.44 -15.07 17.12
CA MET A 827 27.24 -14.10 16.36
C MET A 827 28.76 -14.34 16.35
N GLY A 828 29.30 -15.19 17.22
CA GLY A 828 30.76 -15.43 17.27
C GLY A 828 31.60 -14.14 17.46
N GLN A 829 32.82 -14.11 16.92
CA GLN A 829 33.82 -13.04 17.16
C GLN A 829 33.49 -11.64 16.54
N LEU A 830 32.31 -11.43 15.95
CA LEU A 830 31.97 -10.16 15.28
C LEU A 830 31.59 -9.03 16.25
N LEU A 831 31.25 -9.34 17.50
CA LEU A 831 31.18 -8.36 18.59
C LEU A 831 32.44 -8.50 19.44
N LYS A 832 33.27 -7.46 19.49
CA LYS A 832 34.56 -7.44 20.22
C LYS A 832 34.46 -7.64 21.75
N THR A 833 33.28 -7.91 22.29
CA THR A 833 33.11 -8.28 23.71
C THR A 833 31.88 -9.16 23.89
N THR A 834 32.04 -10.48 23.84
CA THR A 834 31.06 -11.37 24.49
C THR A 834 31.21 -11.16 25.99
N ARG A 835 30.36 -10.34 26.62
CA ARG A 835 30.28 -10.29 28.08
C ARG A 835 29.68 -11.61 28.54
N ALA A 836 30.53 -12.57 28.90
CA ALA A 836 30.16 -13.92 29.35
C ALA A 836 29.21 -13.96 30.57
N SER A 837 28.84 -12.82 31.16
CA SER A 837 28.16 -12.74 32.45
C SER A 837 26.62 -12.71 32.39
N GLN A 838 25.97 -12.59 31.21
CA GLN A 838 24.50 -12.40 31.11
C GLN A 838 23.85 -13.01 29.83
N ILE A 839 24.22 -14.25 29.48
CA ILE A 839 23.68 -14.96 28.31
C ILE A 839 22.24 -15.43 28.54
N PHE A 840 21.95 -16.00 29.72
CA PHE A 840 20.63 -16.53 30.08
C PHE A 840 19.92 -15.63 31.09
N THR A 841 18.81 -15.03 30.68
CA THR A 841 18.08 -14.05 31.49
C THR A 841 16.57 -14.29 31.45
N ALA A 842 15.95 -14.57 32.59
CA ALA A 842 14.50 -14.64 32.71
C ALA A 842 13.86 -13.26 32.58
N PHE A 843 12.77 -13.17 31.82
CA PHE A 843 11.98 -11.94 31.65
C PHE A 843 10.55 -12.15 32.16
N GLY A 844 9.92 -11.03 32.55
CA GLY A 844 8.60 -11.01 33.16
C GLY A 844 7.46 -10.98 32.14
N GLN A 845 6.27 -11.39 32.59
CA GLN A 845 5.04 -11.30 31.82
C GLN A 845 4.48 -9.87 31.86
N PRO A 846 3.57 -9.48 30.94
CA PRO A 846 2.78 -8.26 31.09
C PRO A 846 2.14 -8.19 32.48
N ASP A 847 2.33 -7.08 33.21
CA ASP A 847 1.63 -6.82 34.46
C ASP A 847 0.24 -6.26 34.14
N VAL A 848 -0.78 -7.08 34.38
CA VAL A 848 -2.16 -6.81 34.00
C VAL A 848 -3.06 -6.94 35.22
N ARG A 849 -3.94 -5.94 35.38
CA ARG A 849 -4.97 -5.92 36.41
C ARG A 849 -6.34 -6.07 35.76
N VAL A 850 -7.13 -7.01 36.28
CA VAL A 850 -8.51 -7.27 35.84
C VAL A 850 -9.48 -6.72 36.88
N GLU A 851 -10.52 -6.02 36.44
CA GLU A 851 -11.58 -5.50 37.31
C GLU A 851 -12.95 -5.98 36.82
N ARG A 852 -13.85 -6.30 37.75
CA ARG A 852 -15.26 -6.63 37.47
C ARG A 852 -16.17 -5.58 38.09
N LYS A 853 -17.22 -5.21 37.35
CA LYS A 853 -18.23 -4.26 37.81
C LYS A 853 -19.28 -4.93 38.70
N THR A 854 -19.48 -4.41 39.90
CA THR A 854 -20.54 -4.84 40.84
C THR A 854 -21.90 -4.22 40.47
N ARG A 855 -22.99 -4.74 41.05
CA ARG A 855 -24.37 -4.24 40.83
C ARG A 855 -24.57 -2.79 41.29
N ASP A 856 -23.80 -2.35 42.29
CA ASP A 856 -23.79 -0.96 42.78
C ASP A 856 -22.88 -0.02 41.95
N GLY A 857 -22.26 -0.55 40.89
CA GLY A 857 -21.49 0.23 39.91
C GLY A 857 -20.00 0.40 40.22
N ARG A 858 -19.49 -0.15 41.34
CA ARG A 858 -18.06 -0.13 41.68
C ARG A 858 -17.27 -1.12 40.82
N TRP A 859 -15.98 -0.85 40.63
CA TRP A 859 -15.04 -1.76 39.97
C TRP A 859 -14.16 -2.40 41.04
N LEU A 860 -14.22 -3.72 41.15
CA LEU A 860 -13.41 -4.48 42.11
C LEU A 860 -12.34 -5.29 41.36
N VAL A 861 -11.12 -5.24 41.88
CA VAL A 861 -9.97 -5.92 41.30
C VAL A 861 -10.04 -7.41 41.58
N GLN A 862 -9.88 -8.24 40.55
CA GLN A 862 -9.88 -9.69 40.68
C GLN A 862 -8.80 -10.14 41.69
N HIS A 863 -9.12 -11.19 42.48
CA HIS A 863 -8.26 -11.78 43.51
C HIS A 863 -8.01 -10.95 44.78
N THR A 864 -8.58 -9.74 44.93
CA THR A 864 -8.51 -9.01 46.20
C THR A 864 -9.48 -9.57 47.25
N LYS A 865 -9.25 -9.22 48.52
CA LYS A 865 -10.13 -9.59 49.63
C LYS A 865 -11.57 -9.10 49.38
N GLU A 866 -11.71 -7.83 49.00
CA GLU A 866 -12.99 -7.19 48.68
C GLU A 866 -13.72 -7.88 47.52
N TYR A 867 -12.99 -8.34 46.49
CA TYR A 867 -13.58 -9.10 45.38
C TYR A 867 -14.14 -10.45 45.85
N LYS A 868 -13.40 -11.17 46.71
CA LYS A 868 -13.83 -12.47 47.25
C LYS A 868 -15.07 -12.32 48.15
N GLU A 869 -15.12 -11.27 48.97
CA GLU A 869 -16.29 -10.93 49.80
C GLU A 869 -17.50 -10.60 48.92
N ALA A 870 -17.33 -9.72 47.92
CA ALA A 870 -18.40 -9.38 46.97
C ALA A 870 -18.88 -10.57 46.12
N LEU A 871 -17.98 -11.52 45.82
CA LEU A 871 -18.33 -12.76 45.11
C LEU A 871 -19.20 -13.67 45.99
N ALA A 872 -18.85 -13.82 47.26
CA ALA A 872 -19.63 -14.60 48.24
C ALA A 872 -21.03 -13.99 48.47
N GLU A 873 -21.14 -12.66 48.42
CA GLU A 873 -22.41 -11.93 48.54
C GLU A 873 -23.23 -11.87 47.24
N ASN A 874 -22.79 -12.52 46.17
CA ASN A 874 -23.41 -12.48 44.84
C ASN A 874 -23.63 -11.03 44.35
N ALA A 875 -22.69 -10.13 44.63
CA ALA A 875 -22.78 -8.69 44.34
C ALA A 875 -22.49 -8.35 42.86
N PHE A 876 -22.14 -9.35 42.03
CA PHE A 876 -21.88 -9.17 40.61
C PHE A 876 -23.10 -9.52 39.74
N PRO A 877 -23.38 -8.77 38.67
CA PRO A 877 -24.36 -9.19 37.67
C PRO A 877 -23.85 -10.42 36.89
N GLN A 878 -24.76 -11.26 36.41
CA GLN A 878 -24.41 -12.36 35.50
C GLN A 878 -23.73 -11.83 34.23
N ASP A 879 -24.29 -10.80 33.60
CA ASP A 879 -23.70 -10.11 32.44
C ASP A 879 -22.77 -8.94 32.84
N GLY A 880 -22.09 -9.07 33.98
CA GLY A 880 -21.26 -8.02 34.55
C GLY A 880 -20.09 -7.64 33.63
N ALA A 881 -19.87 -6.34 33.46
CA ALA A 881 -18.79 -5.82 32.65
C ALA A 881 -17.42 -6.00 33.33
N TRP A 882 -16.42 -6.27 32.51
CA TRP A 882 -15.02 -6.43 32.86
C TRP A 882 -14.18 -5.30 32.26
N LYS A 883 -13.06 -4.99 32.90
CA LYS A 883 -12.08 -4.02 32.43
C LYS A 883 -10.68 -4.51 32.73
N VAL A 884 -9.74 -4.16 31.87
CA VAL A 884 -8.33 -4.55 31.98
C VAL A 884 -7.46 -3.29 32.01
N GLU A 885 -6.48 -3.25 32.90
CA GLU A 885 -5.44 -2.21 32.98
C GLU A 885 -4.06 -2.85 32.77
N LEU A 886 -3.31 -2.38 31.76
CA LEU A 886 -1.91 -2.70 31.56
C LEU A 886 -1.04 -1.79 32.43
N ARG A 887 -0.36 -2.37 33.43
CA ARG A 887 0.52 -1.62 34.33
C ARG A 887 1.93 -1.50 33.77
N GLY A 888 2.41 -2.55 33.09
CA GLY A 888 3.74 -2.56 32.51
C GLY A 888 4.12 -3.92 31.95
N VAL A 889 5.38 -4.02 31.52
CA VAL A 889 5.99 -5.23 30.99
C VAL A 889 7.49 -5.18 31.26
N ASP A 890 8.08 -6.30 31.63
CA ASP A 890 9.53 -6.42 31.76
C ASP A 890 10.13 -6.74 30.39
N ILE A 891 11.00 -5.85 29.90
CA ILE A 891 11.62 -5.97 28.58
C ILE A 891 13.10 -6.32 28.75
N TYR A 892 13.56 -7.31 28.00
CA TYR A 892 14.97 -7.64 27.91
C TYR A 892 15.68 -6.78 26.87
N ASP A 893 16.77 -6.11 27.27
CA ASP A 893 17.65 -5.41 26.35
C ASP A 893 18.80 -6.31 25.88
N PRO A 894 18.86 -6.70 24.60
CA PRO A 894 19.97 -7.49 24.09
C PRO A 894 21.29 -6.70 24.05
N LEU A 895 21.26 -5.37 23.93
CA LEU A 895 22.47 -4.54 23.87
C LEU A 895 23.16 -4.42 25.23
N THR A 896 22.37 -4.38 26.30
CA THR A 896 22.89 -4.17 27.66
C THR A 896 22.88 -5.42 28.52
N GLY A 897 22.18 -6.48 28.09
CA GLY A 897 21.97 -7.72 28.86
C GLY A 897 21.04 -7.55 30.07
N LYS A 898 20.35 -6.41 30.19
CA LYS A 898 19.52 -6.06 31.35
C LYS A 898 18.03 -6.19 31.03
N VAL A 899 17.27 -6.70 32.00
CA VAL A 899 15.81 -6.56 32.01
C VAL A 899 15.46 -5.23 32.64
N HIS A 900 14.62 -4.44 31.96
CA HIS A 900 14.07 -3.20 32.47
C HIS A 900 12.54 -3.25 32.48
N SER A 901 11.94 -2.87 33.60
CA SER A 901 10.50 -2.75 33.72
C SER A 901 10.02 -1.48 33.01
N THR A 902 9.17 -1.67 32.01
CA THR A 902 8.58 -0.60 31.21
C THR A 902 7.14 -0.41 31.66
N ARG A 903 6.73 0.84 31.90
CA ARG A 903 5.34 1.14 32.27
C ARG A 903 4.43 0.93 31.07
N GLY A 904 3.16 0.61 31.30
CA GLY A 904 2.20 0.34 30.23
C GLY A 904 2.02 1.50 29.24
N GLN A 905 2.28 2.73 29.67
CA GLN A 905 2.23 3.93 28.82
C GLN A 905 3.46 4.08 27.90
N ASP A 906 4.55 3.35 28.18
CA ASP A 906 5.84 3.45 27.51
C ASP A 906 6.07 2.22 26.59
N VAL A 907 4.99 1.56 26.13
CA VAL A 907 5.02 0.44 25.16
C VAL A 907 4.56 0.92 23.78
N ALA A 908 4.92 0.22 22.71
CA ALA A 908 4.52 0.61 21.36
C ALA A 908 3.01 0.36 21.13
N ALA A 909 2.55 -0.85 21.46
CA ALA A 909 1.15 -1.23 21.34
C ALA A 909 0.75 -2.26 22.40
N TRP A 910 -0.54 -2.34 22.71
CA TRP A 910 -1.10 -3.50 23.38
C TRP A 910 -2.50 -3.82 22.87
N PHE A 911 -2.83 -5.10 22.85
CA PHE A 911 -4.06 -5.64 22.29
C PHE A 911 -4.76 -6.53 23.31
N LEU A 912 -6.09 -6.54 23.25
CA LEU A 912 -6.94 -7.36 24.11
C LEU A 912 -7.80 -8.27 23.25
N ASP A 913 -7.72 -9.57 23.52
CA ASP A 913 -8.74 -10.55 23.15
C ASP A 913 -9.65 -10.75 24.36
N THR A 914 -10.95 -10.51 24.15
CA THR A 914 -11.97 -10.53 25.21
C THR A 914 -12.59 -11.91 25.43
N ASP A 915 -12.32 -12.86 24.52
CA ASP A 915 -12.87 -14.22 24.57
C ASP A 915 -11.90 -15.24 23.94
N TYR A 916 -10.70 -15.32 24.51
CA TYR A 916 -9.61 -16.10 23.94
C TYR A 916 -9.93 -17.61 23.93
N ASP A 917 -9.97 -18.18 22.72
CA ASP A 917 -10.28 -19.59 22.48
C ASP A 917 -9.09 -20.52 22.78
N GLY A 918 -7.89 -19.96 22.95
CA GLY A 918 -6.67 -20.74 23.18
C GLY A 918 -6.03 -21.28 21.92
N LYS A 919 -6.50 -20.84 20.73
CA LYS A 919 -6.03 -21.26 19.40
C LYS A 919 -5.40 -20.09 18.62
N THR A 920 -6.10 -18.96 18.52
CA THR A 920 -5.65 -17.76 17.78
C THR A 920 -6.07 -16.49 18.52
N PHE A 921 -5.21 -15.48 18.53
CA PHE A 921 -5.51 -14.19 19.12
C PHE A 921 -6.46 -13.38 18.23
N LYS A 922 -7.63 -12.99 18.74
CA LYS A 922 -8.59 -12.13 18.03
C LYS A 922 -8.54 -10.75 18.65
N ILE A 923 -8.05 -9.77 17.89
CA ILE A 923 -7.90 -8.40 18.40
C ILE A 923 -9.28 -7.76 18.53
N ALA A 924 -9.81 -7.73 19.76
CA ALA A 924 -11.08 -7.10 20.07
C ALA A 924 -10.93 -5.61 20.38
N GLN A 925 -9.85 -5.25 21.07
CA GLN A 925 -9.51 -3.85 21.35
C GLN A 925 -8.00 -3.64 21.11
N ALA A 926 -7.65 -2.47 20.59
CA ALA A 926 -6.28 -2.13 20.26
C ALA A 926 -5.88 -0.75 20.78
N PHE A 927 -4.68 -0.66 21.30
CA PHE A 927 -4.17 0.52 21.99
C PHE A 927 -2.74 0.84 21.55
N PHE A 928 -2.47 2.12 21.31
CA PHE A 928 -1.16 2.62 20.86
C PHE A 928 -0.67 3.75 21.78
N PRO A 929 -0.27 3.45 23.03
CA PRO A 929 0.15 4.48 23.98
C PRO A 929 1.46 5.18 23.58
N GLY A 930 2.33 4.47 22.84
CA GLY A 930 3.58 5.02 22.31
C GLY A 930 3.44 5.97 21.12
N ASP A 931 2.26 6.04 20.47
CA ASP A 931 2.00 6.91 19.33
C ASP A 931 0.73 7.74 19.53
N ARG A 932 0.92 9.01 19.91
CA ARG A 932 -0.16 9.97 20.13
C ARG A 932 -0.97 10.26 18.87
N ASN A 933 -0.39 10.06 17.69
CA ASN A 933 -1.01 10.38 16.42
C ASN A 933 -1.67 9.16 15.76
N ALA A 934 -1.51 7.95 16.32
CA ALA A 934 -1.98 6.70 15.74
C ALA A 934 -3.41 6.78 15.20
N TRP A 935 -4.33 7.32 15.99
CA TRP A 935 -5.76 7.39 15.65
C TRP A 935 -6.22 8.72 15.04
N GLU A 936 -5.35 9.70 14.83
CA GLU A 936 -5.77 11.09 14.51
C GLU A 936 -6.63 11.18 13.23
N LYS A 937 -6.26 10.45 12.16
CA LYS A 937 -7.00 10.42 10.89
C LYS A 937 -8.42 9.87 11.09
N LEU A 938 -8.55 8.73 11.79
CA LEU A 938 -9.84 8.12 12.10
C LEU A 938 -10.66 8.95 13.07
N GLN A 939 -10.03 9.50 14.12
CA GLN A 939 -10.67 10.40 15.06
C GLN A 939 -11.30 11.58 14.32
N ARG A 940 -10.56 12.24 13.42
CA ARG A 940 -11.08 13.35 12.61
C ARG A 940 -12.25 12.94 11.71
N ALA A 941 -12.19 11.76 11.08
CA ALA A 941 -13.25 11.26 10.21
C ALA A 941 -14.50 10.80 10.98
N LEU A 942 -14.32 10.29 12.21
CA LEU A 942 -15.36 9.67 13.03
C LEU A 942 -15.81 10.52 14.21
N ARG A 943 -15.41 11.80 14.32
CA ARG A 943 -15.78 12.71 15.45
C ARG A 943 -17.29 12.79 15.72
N ALA A 944 -18.11 12.63 14.68
CA ALA A 944 -19.57 12.66 14.80
C ALA A 944 -20.16 11.34 15.31
N GLN A 945 -19.37 10.26 15.34
CA GLN A 945 -19.83 8.88 15.57
C GLN A 945 -19.18 8.20 16.78
N ILE A 946 -17.92 8.52 17.07
CA ILE A 946 -17.15 8.01 18.20
C ILE A 946 -16.69 9.21 19.01
N ASP A 947 -16.90 9.14 20.33
CA ASP A 947 -16.47 10.18 21.26
C ASP A 947 -14.96 10.43 21.13
N PRO A 948 -14.51 11.68 20.96
CA PRO A 948 -13.09 12.00 21.03
C PRO A 948 -12.37 11.44 22.25
N GLU A 949 -13.03 11.33 23.42
CA GLU A 949 -12.47 10.73 24.63
C GLU A 949 -12.17 9.23 24.47
N ALA A 950 -12.96 8.52 23.66
CA ALA A 950 -12.71 7.11 23.37
C ALA A 950 -11.38 6.93 22.62
N PHE A 951 -11.06 7.81 21.67
CA PHE A 951 -9.75 7.76 21.01
C PHE A 951 -8.61 8.08 21.98
N GLU A 952 -8.80 8.97 22.96
CA GLU A 952 -7.80 9.18 24.02
C GLU A 952 -7.61 7.93 24.87
N GLN A 953 -8.69 7.21 25.18
CA GLN A 953 -8.59 5.92 25.85
C GLN A 953 -7.86 4.86 25.00
N MET A 954 -8.03 4.85 23.68
CA MET A 954 -7.27 4.00 22.74
C MET A 954 -5.77 4.38 22.65
N ARG A 955 -5.35 5.48 23.27
CA ARG A 955 -3.95 5.86 23.49
C ARG A 955 -3.50 5.61 24.94
N GLY A 956 -4.35 5.00 25.75
CA GLY A 956 -4.12 4.73 27.16
C GLY A 956 -3.75 3.28 27.44
N THR A 957 -3.79 2.95 28.73
CA THR A 957 -3.45 1.63 29.27
C THR A 957 -4.66 0.87 29.82
N VAL A 958 -5.86 1.42 29.65
CA VAL A 958 -7.10 0.89 30.24
C VAL A 958 -8.08 0.52 29.14
N SER A 959 -8.53 -0.73 29.14
CA SER A 959 -9.48 -1.25 28.17
C SER A 959 -10.85 -0.57 28.27
N PHE A 960 -11.61 -0.60 27.18
CA PHE A 960 -13.05 -0.37 27.27
C PHE A 960 -13.71 -1.51 28.03
N PRO A 961 -14.84 -1.25 28.73
CA PRO A 961 -15.64 -2.29 29.34
C PRO A 961 -16.07 -3.34 28.31
N PHE A 962 -16.00 -4.62 28.68
CA PHE A 962 -16.43 -5.73 27.83
C PHE A 962 -17.19 -6.79 28.65
N GLN A 963 -18.01 -7.61 28.00
CA GLN A 963 -18.63 -8.78 28.60
C GLN A 963 -17.77 -10.02 28.39
N ALA A 964 -17.80 -10.95 29.36
CA ALA A 964 -17.16 -12.24 29.19
C ALA A 964 -17.82 -13.00 28.04
N GLY A 965 -17.02 -13.50 27.09
CA GLY A 965 -17.51 -14.37 26.03
C GLY A 965 -17.63 -15.82 26.48
N LYS A 966 -17.81 -16.73 25.52
CA LYS A 966 -18.15 -18.15 25.77
C LYS A 966 -17.01 -18.94 26.43
N HIS A 967 -15.77 -18.48 26.28
CA HIS A 967 -14.59 -19.12 26.84
C HIS A 967 -14.21 -18.56 28.21
N GLU A 968 -14.80 -17.44 28.65
CA GLU A 968 -14.54 -16.79 29.94
C GLU A 968 -13.04 -16.53 30.21
N ARG A 969 -12.29 -16.26 29.14
CA ARG A 969 -10.84 -16.06 29.16
C ARG A 969 -10.47 -14.85 28.33
N ILE A 970 -9.45 -14.13 28.78
CA ILE A 970 -8.88 -13.01 28.05
C ILE A 970 -7.40 -13.27 27.76
N ALA A 971 -6.91 -12.66 26.69
CA ALA A 971 -5.49 -12.60 26.39
C ALA A 971 -5.07 -11.15 26.16
N VAL A 972 -3.97 -10.74 26.79
CA VAL A 972 -3.37 -9.42 26.63
C VAL A 972 -2.03 -9.59 25.94
N LYS A 973 -1.89 -9.01 24.75
CA LYS A 973 -0.64 -8.96 23.99
C LYS A 973 -0.02 -7.58 24.10
N VAL A 974 1.28 -7.51 24.34
CA VAL A 974 2.04 -6.26 24.40
C VAL A 974 3.16 -6.33 23.38
N ILE A 975 3.35 -5.23 22.64
CA ILE A 975 4.43 -5.04 21.68
C ILE A 975 5.31 -3.90 22.18
N ASP A 976 6.61 -4.16 22.30
CA ASP A 976 7.59 -3.14 22.63
C ASP A 976 8.08 -2.37 21.39
N PHE A 977 8.88 -1.32 21.61
CA PHE A 977 9.46 -0.53 20.52
C PHE A 977 10.50 -1.28 19.68
N ARG A 978 10.93 -2.49 20.08
CA ARG A 978 11.81 -3.36 19.30
C ARG A 978 11.04 -4.41 18.50
N GLY A 979 9.70 -4.39 18.55
CA GLY A 979 8.86 -5.38 17.86
C GLY A 979 8.72 -6.71 18.60
N ASN A 980 9.21 -6.83 19.84
CA ASN A 980 9.01 -8.05 20.63
C ASN A 980 7.56 -8.12 21.09
N GLU A 981 6.96 -9.29 20.95
CA GLU A 981 5.60 -9.57 21.39
C GLU A 981 5.61 -10.49 22.62
N VAL A 982 4.84 -10.14 23.65
CA VAL A 982 4.61 -11.00 24.82
C VAL A 982 3.13 -11.07 25.15
N VAL A 983 2.67 -12.23 25.63
CA VAL A 983 1.24 -12.47 25.93
C VAL A 983 1.02 -12.98 27.34
N ARG A 984 -0.05 -12.47 27.97
CA ARG A 984 -0.59 -12.96 29.23
C ARG A 984 -2.05 -13.38 29.07
N VAL A 985 -2.36 -14.59 29.49
CA VAL A 985 -3.73 -15.15 29.47
C VAL A 985 -4.28 -15.20 30.89
N MET A 986 -5.55 -14.81 31.05
CA MET A 986 -6.22 -14.79 32.35
C MET A 986 -7.64 -15.36 32.26
N ASN A 987 -8.04 -16.09 33.30
CA ASN A 987 -9.41 -16.60 33.45
C ASN A 987 -10.27 -15.56 34.18
N LEU A 988 -11.51 -15.34 33.71
CA LEU A 988 -12.43 -14.41 34.34
C LEU A 988 -13.21 -15.05 35.51
N VAL A 989 -13.61 -16.32 35.41
CA VAL A 989 -14.63 -16.91 36.32
C VAL A 989 -14.14 -18.13 37.13
N LYS A 990 -13.08 -18.84 36.70
CA LYS A 990 -12.61 -20.07 37.37
C LYS A 990 -11.74 -19.81 38.61
N GLU A 991 -12.36 -19.59 39.77
CA GLU A 991 -11.66 -19.71 41.07
C GLU A 991 -12.37 -20.57 42.13
N VAL A 992 -13.55 -21.14 41.83
CA VAL A 992 -14.34 -21.83 42.87
C VAL A 992 -13.85 -23.25 43.21
N ALA A 993 -13.07 -23.91 42.34
CA ALA A 993 -12.78 -25.35 42.52
C ALA A 993 -11.58 -25.71 43.40
N MET A 994 -10.77 -24.75 43.88
CA MET A 994 -9.52 -25.06 44.61
C MET A 994 -9.62 -24.99 46.15
N TYR A 995 -10.75 -24.54 46.71
CA TYR A 995 -10.94 -24.45 48.16
C TYR A 995 -11.82 -25.54 48.79
N GLU A 996 -12.55 -26.34 48.00
CA GLU A 996 -13.40 -27.42 48.53
C GLU A 996 -12.68 -28.77 48.75
N GLN A 997 -11.38 -28.87 48.43
CA GLN A 997 -10.56 -30.07 48.74
C GLN A 997 -9.66 -29.92 49.98
N LYS A 998 -9.89 -28.90 50.81
CA LYS A 998 -9.31 -28.80 52.16
C LYS A 998 -10.40 -28.47 53.18
N ILE A 999 -11.31 -29.41 53.39
CA ILE A 999 -12.02 -29.63 54.66
C ILE A 999 -11.89 -31.11 54.99
#